data_AF-A0AAE0ZUG1-F1
#
_entry.id   AF-A0AAE0ZUG1-F1
#
_cell.length_a   1.000
_cell.length_b   1.000
_cell.length_c   1.000
_cell.angle_alpha   90.00
_cell.angle_beta   90.00
_cell.angle_gamma   90.00
#
_symmetry.space_group_name_H-M   'P 1'
#
loop_
_entity.id
_entity.type
_entity.pdbx_description
1 polymer ?
#
loop_
_entity_poly.entity_id
_entity_poly.type
_entity_poly.pdbx_seq_one_letter_code
_entity_poly.pdbx_strand_id
1 'polypeptide(L)'
;MATDKRAAVRRLFEGNSPVNKYELLAIEKHSKGLTEDRILLAFQALDELVPNLGVFTRIFQKLREDLFEAVYSDELTGTCASPGVGESEYIQRLPYFSLVKQVYHERNEHIEKLDEQLDTVKERLFDKHKQLEQAQETIADKEDHINVLNSTKEDLQSIIEDKDKQIEELERELEETKENGQDKQHHMECDISDLRESLEEAKNEINYLSQFKKGYDDMYYAFMDKAGTQEEKPKRYKKSVIATKRANLLSGVESAQKLEEQILTVMNTAIEEYDKYVETHKADLLEKVTSDDMTEAEVDLQELEIEEADQELEAVQIRFQNTVGNIMTELGLLQQHSTMLMEQLQILEEIKPAVPKKKEVNRGLEKGDSILSMGLEEEDISEEVADPFIPQERVFSKYAAMLYTTNNQGKTFEEFKDAKYCASCGEKTVICPHKLGGAEKIFILPHNCTHIKITRPKVRINKDLLDDALKPQSPDPTLDFAPSMSSPDQSYASGHMHNMVTTPASATSRESPSMGAGEVYMVHTLQRLWDDYRQRTKLERTIPRPLQLDRAKSLLEQFLSYLFWTDEFITDEEANLSILDTLYCFMHDRYLVEDIMFMAAHDFLSSVTEYSGMDKMIQLLGHVFVGNLDASCLRYVLLMSEFISAVDWKEVEDFRAFTSVVYPFLNEDDLESLQMSYTSYSENRVSRQLVASFIIHIILKYREPRFHDLENKLVPYQSSESGQLTEREFREALDSLLPLSNERIRRRLFMQSERAVRWDGVLNGVPIMRLAQISGYLALQQISMFVRENIASRVAEWRDRPSSAGSAPRFAGDVTHDVISFDTILTFGRVKQLAANMNRQAKHREERKTYSQDEDEAEDW
;
A
#
# COMPACT_ATOMS: atom_id res chain seq x y z
N MET A 1 -6.00 -70.18 -61.24
CA MET A 1 -4.94 -70.97 -60.56
C MET A 1 -5.43 -71.82 -59.37
N ALA A 2 -6.74 -71.96 -59.10
CA ALA A 2 -7.26 -72.82 -58.02
C ALA A 2 -7.69 -74.23 -58.50
N THR A 3 -7.78 -74.44 -59.82
CA THR A 3 -8.25 -75.69 -60.44
C THR A 3 -7.14 -76.73 -60.64
N ASP A 4 -5.89 -76.33 -60.86
CA ASP A 4 -4.76 -77.26 -61.03
C ASP A 4 -4.32 -77.96 -59.73
N LYS A 5 -4.59 -77.35 -58.56
CA LYS A 5 -4.19 -77.93 -57.26
C LYS A 5 -4.99 -79.18 -56.88
N ARG A 6 -6.25 -79.30 -57.30
CA ARG A 6 -7.09 -80.49 -57.04
C ARG A 6 -6.65 -81.72 -57.85
N ALA A 7 -5.98 -81.53 -58.99
CA ALA A 7 -5.47 -82.62 -59.81
C ALA A 7 -4.19 -83.25 -59.23
N ALA A 8 -3.34 -82.45 -58.59
CA ALA A 8 -2.12 -82.93 -57.92
C ALA A 8 -2.42 -83.77 -56.66
N VAL A 9 -3.40 -83.34 -55.85
CA VAL A 9 -3.79 -84.04 -54.61
C VAL A 9 -4.35 -85.45 -54.86
N ARG A 10 -5.03 -85.68 -56.00
CA ARG A 10 -5.56 -87.02 -56.33
C ARG A 10 -4.49 -88.04 -56.73
N ARG A 11 -3.32 -87.63 -57.23
CA ARG A 11 -2.23 -88.55 -57.59
C ARG A 11 -1.40 -89.02 -56.40
N LEU A 12 -1.49 -88.36 -55.25
CA LEU A 12 -0.72 -88.68 -54.04
C LEU A 12 -1.32 -89.85 -53.22
N PHE A 13 -2.57 -90.25 -53.49
CA PHE A 13 -3.28 -91.29 -52.73
C PHE A 13 -3.02 -92.74 -53.21
N GLU A 14 -2.30 -92.96 -54.31
CA GLU A 14 -2.15 -94.30 -54.91
C GLU A 14 -0.82 -95.02 -54.59
N GLY A 15 0.00 -94.51 -53.66
CA GLY A 15 1.21 -95.23 -53.24
C GLY A 15 1.76 -94.79 -51.89
N ASN A 16 2.01 -95.77 -51.00
CA ASN A 16 2.69 -95.63 -49.70
C ASN A 16 4.19 -95.33 -49.85
N SER A 17 4.54 -94.28 -50.61
CA SER A 17 5.91 -93.78 -50.70
C SER A 17 6.13 -92.71 -49.62
N PRO A 18 7.26 -92.71 -48.88
CA PRO A 18 7.60 -91.68 -47.89
C PRO A 18 7.64 -90.27 -48.50
N VAL A 19 7.91 -90.16 -49.80
CA VAL A 19 7.87 -88.89 -50.56
C VAL A 19 6.45 -88.32 -50.62
N ASN A 20 5.45 -89.16 -50.91
CA ASN A 20 4.05 -88.73 -50.98
C ASN A 20 3.53 -88.29 -49.61
N LYS A 21 3.99 -88.94 -48.53
CA LYS A 21 3.67 -88.58 -47.14
C LYS A 21 4.25 -87.21 -46.76
N TYR A 22 5.50 -86.92 -47.12
CA TYR A 22 6.12 -85.62 -46.87
C TYR A 22 5.44 -84.50 -47.68
N GLU A 23 5.13 -84.73 -48.96
CA GLU A 23 4.43 -83.75 -49.79
C GLU A 23 3.01 -83.44 -49.28
N LEU A 24 2.28 -84.44 -48.78
CA LEU A 24 0.98 -84.23 -48.13
C LEU A 24 1.11 -83.40 -46.85
N LEU A 25 2.05 -83.73 -45.96
CA LEU A 25 2.27 -82.99 -44.70
C LEU A 25 2.74 -81.55 -44.92
N ALA A 26 3.57 -81.32 -45.94
CA ALA A 26 4.00 -79.98 -46.33
C ALA A 26 2.87 -79.14 -46.95
N ILE A 27 1.91 -79.80 -47.63
CA ILE A 27 0.72 -79.14 -48.16
C ILE A 27 -0.30 -78.87 -47.04
N GLU A 28 -0.46 -79.74 -46.04
CA GLU A 28 -1.40 -79.53 -44.92
C GLU A 28 -1.00 -78.33 -44.03
N LYS A 29 0.29 -78.16 -43.68
CA LYS A 29 0.77 -77.08 -42.78
C LYS A 29 0.92 -75.68 -43.44
N HIS A 30 0.03 -75.31 -44.35
CA HIS A 30 0.01 -74.06 -45.16
C HIS A 30 0.90 -72.90 -44.64
N SER A 31 2.17 -72.88 -45.04
CA SER A 31 3.05 -71.73 -44.77
C SER A 31 3.92 -71.42 -45.97
N LYS A 32 3.69 -70.25 -46.58
CA LYS A 32 4.59 -69.69 -47.60
C LYS A 32 5.81 -69.11 -46.86
N GLY A 33 6.95 -69.78 -46.96
CA GLY A 33 8.22 -69.34 -46.39
C GLY A 33 8.96 -70.44 -45.63
N LEU A 34 10.09 -70.08 -45.03
CA LEU A 34 10.78 -70.88 -44.01
C LEU A 34 10.07 -70.66 -42.67
N THR A 35 9.43 -71.71 -42.17
CA THR A 35 8.78 -71.77 -40.86
C THR A 35 9.42 -72.88 -40.04
N GLU A 36 9.43 -72.72 -38.72
CA GLU A 36 10.04 -73.67 -37.79
C GLU A 36 9.47 -75.08 -37.95
N ASP A 37 8.14 -75.17 -38.02
CA ASP A 37 7.39 -76.40 -38.30
C ASP A 37 7.81 -77.13 -39.58
N ARG A 38 8.17 -76.38 -40.62
CA ARG A 38 8.55 -76.94 -41.93
C ARG A 38 9.98 -77.46 -41.93
N ILE A 39 10.87 -76.82 -41.20
CA ILE A 39 12.26 -77.26 -41.01
C ILE A 39 12.28 -78.52 -40.13
N LEU A 40 11.48 -78.55 -39.06
CA LEU A 40 11.30 -79.75 -38.24
C LEU A 40 10.76 -80.94 -39.06
N LEU A 41 9.76 -80.71 -39.90
CA LEU A 41 9.26 -81.73 -40.84
C LEU A 41 10.33 -82.20 -41.83
N ALA A 42 11.20 -81.31 -42.31
CA ALA A 42 12.29 -81.66 -43.23
C ALA A 42 13.36 -82.52 -42.56
N PHE A 43 13.75 -82.21 -41.32
CA PHE A 43 14.67 -83.05 -40.54
C PHE A 43 14.04 -84.40 -40.17
N GLN A 44 12.74 -84.44 -39.82
CA GLN A 44 12.02 -85.70 -39.60
C GLN A 44 11.99 -86.58 -40.85
N ALA A 45 11.75 -85.99 -42.03
CA ALA A 45 11.80 -86.73 -43.30
C ALA A 45 13.22 -87.21 -43.63
N LEU A 46 14.25 -86.42 -43.35
CA LEU A 46 15.65 -86.85 -43.48
C LEU A 46 15.95 -88.02 -42.53
N ASP A 47 15.51 -87.95 -41.27
CA ASP A 47 15.70 -89.01 -40.27
C ASP A 47 14.95 -90.31 -40.65
N GLU A 48 13.78 -90.22 -41.31
CA GLU A 48 13.06 -91.39 -41.87
C GLU A 48 13.78 -92.00 -43.10
N LEU A 49 14.50 -91.20 -43.89
CA LEU A 49 15.17 -91.64 -45.13
C LEU A 49 16.58 -92.19 -44.89
N VAL A 50 17.33 -91.63 -43.95
CA VAL A 50 18.74 -91.98 -43.64
C VAL A 50 18.99 -93.48 -43.37
N PRO A 51 18.12 -94.22 -42.64
CA PRO A 51 18.29 -95.65 -42.41
C PRO A 51 18.17 -96.50 -43.67
N ASN A 52 17.44 -96.02 -44.68
CA ASN A 52 17.14 -96.75 -45.92
C ASN A 52 18.25 -96.62 -46.98
N LEU A 53 19.32 -95.86 -46.69
CA LEU A 53 20.41 -95.55 -47.63
C LEU A 53 21.61 -96.52 -47.59
N GLY A 54 21.54 -97.57 -46.76
CA GLY A 54 22.54 -98.65 -46.70
C GLY A 54 23.96 -98.17 -46.36
N VAL A 55 24.91 -98.33 -47.30
CA VAL A 55 26.33 -97.98 -47.07
C VAL A 55 26.55 -96.48 -46.85
N PHE A 56 25.64 -95.64 -47.36
CA PHE A 56 25.73 -94.19 -47.27
C PHE A 56 25.15 -93.62 -45.97
N THR A 57 24.54 -94.44 -45.11
CA THR A 57 23.90 -93.98 -43.86
C THR A 57 24.86 -93.19 -42.97
N ARG A 58 26.12 -93.63 -42.83
CA ARG A 58 27.13 -92.89 -42.03
C ARG A 58 27.46 -91.51 -42.58
N ILE A 59 27.45 -91.35 -43.90
CA ILE A 59 27.77 -90.07 -44.56
C ILE A 59 26.57 -89.11 -44.40
N PHE A 60 25.36 -89.61 -44.64
CA PHE A 60 24.15 -88.80 -44.50
C PHE A 60 23.81 -88.47 -43.04
N GLN A 61 24.20 -89.30 -42.07
CA GLN A 61 24.12 -88.94 -40.65
C GLN A 61 25.02 -87.75 -40.32
N LYS A 62 26.29 -87.76 -40.77
CA LYS A 62 27.17 -86.61 -40.60
C LYS A 62 26.66 -85.35 -41.30
N LEU A 63 26.17 -85.48 -42.54
CA LEU A 63 25.58 -84.34 -43.25
C LEU A 63 24.32 -83.81 -42.56
N ARG A 64 23.52 -84.67 -41.93
CA ARG A 64 22.35 -84.26 -41.13
C ARG A 64 22.78 -83.50 -39.88
N GLU A 65 23.83 -83.95 -39.19
CA GLU A 65 24.41 -83.25 -38.03
C GLU A 65 24.98 -81.88 -38.45
N ASP A 66 25.79 -81.82 -39.50
CA ASP A 66 26.35 -80.57 -40.03
C ASP A 66 25.25 -79.59 -40.50
N LEU A 67 24.19 -80.10 -41.14
CA LEU A 67 23.03 -79.29 -41.55
C LEU A 67 22.21 -78.81 -40.35
N PHE A 68 22.13 -79.60 -39.28
CA PHE A 68 21.42 -79.21 -38.07
C PHE A 68 22.16 -78.07 -37.36
N GLU A 69 23.49 -78.15 -37.23
CA GLU A 69 24.32 -77.06 -36.69
C GLU A 69 24.28 -75.80 -37.57
N ALA A 70 24.15 -75.93 -38.89
CA ALA A 70 24.06 -74.79 -39.79
C ALA A 70 22.70 -74.04 -39.71
N VAL A 71 21.63 -74.72 -39.32
CA VAL A 71 20.26 -74.17 -39.31
C VAL A 71 19.89 -73.66 -37.92
N TYR A 72 20.33 -74.34 -36.86
CA TYR A 72 20.01 -74.03 -35.47
C TYR A 72 21.20 -73.39 -34.75
N SER A 73 20.96 -72.30 -34.04
CA SER A 73 21.93 -71.65 -33.16
C SER A 73 22.09 -72.41 -31.84
N ASP A 74 23.10 -72.05 -31.06
CA ASP A 74 23.31 -72.58 -29.70
C ASP A 74 22.37 -71.95 -28.65
N GLU A 75 21.53 -71.00 -29.05
CA GLU A 75 20.54 -70.38 -28.17
C GLU A 75 19.33 -71.31 -27.98
N LEU A 76 18.94 -71.53 -26.72
CA LEU A 76 17.85 -72.43 -26.34
C LEU A 76 16.61 -71.61 -26.00
N THR A 77 15.45 -72.03 -26.49
CA THR A 77 14.16 -71.55 -25.99
C THR A 77 13.34 -72.69 -25.38
N GLY A 78 12.71 -72.39 -24.25
CA GLY A 78 11.57 -73.14 -23.76
C GLY A 78 10.29 -72.53 -24.32
N THR A 79 9.62 -73.20 -25.24
CA THR A 79 8.27 -72.82 -25.64
C THR A 79 7.27 -73.43 -24.67
N CYS A 80 6.63 -72.60 -23.84
CA CYS A 80 5.40 -72.98 -23.15
C CYS A 80 4.29 -73.18 -24.20
N ALA A 81 3.51 -74.24 -23.99
CA ALA A 81 2.57 -74.85 -24.90
C ALA A 81 1.70 -73.89 -25.74
N SER A 82 1.58 -74.20 -27.04
CA SER A 82 0.35 -73.90 -27.78
C SER A 82 -0.80 -74.73 -27.19
N PRO A 83 -1.99 -74.17 -26.96
CA PRO A 83 -3.07 -74.87 -26.27
C PRO A 83 -3.60 -76.00 -27.16
N GLY A 84 -3.30 -77.26 -26.83
CA GLY A 84 -3.99 -78.40 -27.44
C GLY A 84 -3.28 -79.76 -27.50
N VAL A 85 -2.00 -79.89 -27.16
CA VAL A 85 -1.31 -81.19 -27.19
C VAL A 85 -0.40 -81.33 -25.96
N GLY A 86 -0.37 -82.53 -25.38
CA GLY A 86 0.02 -82.82 -23.98
C GLY A 86 1.35 -82.28 -23.48
N GLU A 87 1.39 -82.09 -22.15
CA GLU A 87 2.52 -81.66 -21.35
C GLU A 87 3.80 -82.42 -21.69
N SER A 88 4.69 -81.75 -22.40
CA SER A 88 6.09 -82.12 -22.51
C SER A 88 6.87 -80.83 -22.78
N GLU A 89 7.55 -80.34 -21.74
CA GLU A 89 8.52 -79.26 -21.87
C GLU A 89 9.68 -79.76 -22.75
N TYR A 90 9.71 -79.30 -24.00
CA TYR A 90 10.83 -79.55 -24.89
C TYR A 90 11.67 -78.28 -25.01
N ILE A 91 12.92 -78.38 -24.56
CA ILE A 91 13.95 -77.37 -24.81
C ILE A 91 14.39 -77.54 -26.26
N GLN A 92 14.16 -76.53 -27.10
CA GLN A 92 14.55 -76.56 -28.51
C GLN A 92 15.56 -75.45 -28.80
N ARG A 93 16.54 -75.75 -29.66
CA ARG A 93 17.46 -74.74 -30.20
C ARG A 93 16.73 -73.81 -31.16
N LEU A 94 17.09 -72.53 -31.16
CA LEU A 94 16.49 -71.55 -32.07
C LEU A 94 17.07 -71.66 -33.48
N PRO A 95 16.25 -71.61 -34.53
CA PRO A 95 16.77 -71.42 -35.88
C PRO A 95 17.36 -70.02 -36.09
N TYR A 96 18.50 -69.92 -36.81
CA TYR A 96 19.13 -68.63 -37.13
C TYR A 96 18.19 -67.66 -37.88
N PHE A 97 17.27 -68.16 -38.71
CA PHE A 97 16.35 -67.30 -39.45
C PHE A 97 15.36 -66.55 -38.55
N SER A 98 15.03 -67.09 -37.37
CA SER A 98 14.17 -66.43 -36.39
C SER A 98 14.90 -65.27 -35.71
N LEU A 99 16.16 -65.49 -35.32
CA LEU A 99 17.03 -64.44 -34.78
C LEU A 99 17.21 -63.29 -35.76
N VAL A 100 17.46 -63.61 -37.03
CA VAL A 100 17.60 -62.61 -38.08
C VAL A 100 16.31 -61.80 -38.26
N LYS A 101 15.13 -62.45 -38.21
CA LYS A 101 13.84 -61.74 -38.26
C LYS A 101 13.64 -60.80 -37.07
N GLN A 102 14.04 -61.22 -35.87
CA GLN A 102 13.96 -60.39 -34.68
C GLN A 102 14.86 -59.15 -34.81
N VAL A 103 16.11 -59.32 -35.26
CA VAL A 103 17.04 -58.21 -35.51
C VAL A 103 16.49 -57.23 -36.56
N TYR A 104 15.87 -57.74 -37.63
CA TYR A 104 15.22 -56.87 -38.62
C TYR A 104 14.01 -56.13 -38.04
N HIS A 105 13.25 -56.76 -37.15
CA HIS A 105 12.11 -56.12 -36.50
C HIS A 105 12.57 -55.00 -35.57
N GLU A 106 13.55 -55.27 -34.70
CA GLU A 106 14.17 -54.26 -33.82
C GLU A 106 14.76 -53.10 -34.63
N ARG A 107 15.45 -53.39 -35.73
CA ARG A 107 15.99 -52.36 -36.62
C ARG A 107 14.87 -51.52 -37.26
N ASN A 108 13.77 -52.14 -37.68
CA ASN A 108 12.65 -51.40 -38.26
C ASN A 108 11.95 -50.51 -37.22
N GLU A 109 11.75 -50.99 -35.99
CA GLU A 109 11.22 -50.15 -34.91
C GLU A 109 12.14 -48.96 -34.62
N HIS A 110 13.46 -49.15 -34.67
CA HIS A 110 14.40 -48.04 -34.51
C HIS A 110 14.34 -47.04 -35.67
N ILE A 111 14.14 -47.51 -36.90
CA ILE A 111 13.95 -46.63 -38.07
C ILE A 111 12.66 -45.83 -37.94
N GLU A 112 11.55 -46.47 -37.56
CA GLU A 112 10.27 -45.79 -37.35
C GLU A 112 10.36 -44.70 -36.26
N LYS A 113 11.01 -45.01 -35.12
CA LYS A 113 11.27 -44.02 -34.06
C LYS A 113 12.14 -42.85 -34.54
N LEU A 114 13.14 -43.11 -35.38
CA LEU A 114 14.00 -42.06 -35.95
C LEU A 114 13.24 -41.19 -36.94
N ASP A 115 12.37 -41.78 -37.78
CA ASP A 115 11.54 -41.03 -38.72
C ASP A 115 10.53 -40.14 -37.97
N GLU A 116 9.90 -40.63 -36.90
CA GLU A 116 9.04 -39.82 -36.02
C GLU A 116 9.82 -38.64 -35.40
N GLN A 117 11.02 -38.88 -34.88
CA GLN A 117 11.87 -37.80 -34.36
C GLN A 117 12.25 -36.79 -35.44
N LEU A 118 12.56 -37.25 -36.64
CA LEU A 118 12.94 -36.40 -37.75
C LEU A 118 11.77 -35.50 -38.18
N ASP A 119 10.55 -36.02 -38.19
CA ASP A 119 9.35 -35.24 -38.52
C ASP A 119 9.01 -34.21 -37.43
N THR A 120 9.15 -34.54 -36.14
CA THR A 120 9.01 -33.53 -35.07
C THR A 120 10.03 -32.40 -35.18
N VAL A 121 11.27 -32.70 -35.59
CA VAL A 121 12.31 -31.68 -35.79
C VAL A 121 12.00 -30.81 -37.00
N LYS A 122 11.47 -31.38 -38.09
CA LYS A 122 11.04 -30.60 -39.26
C LYS A 122 9.91 -29.63 -38.92
N GLU A 123 8.90 -30.07 -38.17
CA GLU A 123 7.80 -29.20 -37.75
C GLU A 123 8.31 -28.03 -36.91
N ARG A 124 9.18 -28.30 -35.92
CA ARG A 124 9.81 -27.25 -35.11
C ARG A 124 10.64 -26.28 -35.95
N LEU A 125 11.38 -26.77 -36.95
CA LEU A 125 12.17 -25.92 -37.83
C LEU A 125 11.27 -25.03 -38.68
N PHE A 126 10.16 -25.56 -39.18
CA PHE A 126 9.17 -24.79 -39.94
C PHE A 126 8.53 -23.69 -39.09
N ASP A 127 8.10 -24.01 -37.86
CA ASP A 127 7.53 -23.03 -36.94
C ASP A 127 8.54 -21.93 -36.60
N LYS A 128 9.81 -22.29 -36.38
CA LYS A 128 10.88 -21.32 -36.13
C LYS A 128 11.16 -20.44 -37.34
N HIS A 129 11.12 -20.99 -38.55
CA HIS A 129 11.28 -20.19 -39.77
C HIS A 129 10.13 -19.20 -39.95
N LYS A 130 8.89 -19.62 -39.66
CA LYS A 130 7.71 -18.75 -39.67
C LYS A 130 7.79 -17.64 -38.62
N GLN A 131 8.24 -17.95 -37.40
CA GLN A 131 8.48 -16.95 -36.36
C GLN A 131 9.54 -15.92 -36.79
N LEU A 132 10.61 -16.38 -37.44
CA LEU A 132 11.67 -15.50 -37.95
C LEU A 132 11.15 -14.57 -39.05
N GLU A 133 10.33 -15.08 -39.97
CA GLU A 133 9.70 -14.27 -41.02
C GLU A 133 8.78 -13.19 -40.43
N GLN A 134 7.95 -13.55 -39.44
CA GLN A 134 7.12 -12.60 -38.70
C GLN A 134 7.96 -11.54 -37.97
N ALA A 135 9.05 -11.95 -37.31
CA ALA A 135 9.94 -11.01 -36.64
C ALA A 135 10.58 -10.03 -37.64
N GLN A 136 11.02 -10.51 -38.81
CA GLN A 136 11.56 -9.66 -39.86
C GLN A 136 10.54 -8.64 -40.39
N GLU A 137 9.29 -9.04 -40.56
CA GLU A 137 8.20 -8.13 -40.94
C GLU A 137 7.99 -7.04 -39.87
N THR A 138 7.95 -7.43 -38.58
CA THR A 138 7.80 -6.45 -37.49
C THR A 138 8.99 -5.50 -37.36
N ILE A 139 10.20 -5.97 -37.67
CA ILE A 139 11.41 -5.12 -37.66
C ILE A 139 11.29 -4.07 -38.77
N ALA A 140 10.90 -4.47 -39.98
CA ALA A 140 10.70 -3.54 -41.09
C ALA A 140 9.63 -2.48 -40.76
N ASP A 141 8.50 -2.87 -40.17
CA ASP A 141 7.45 -1.94 -39.74
C ASP A 141 7.96 -0.93 -38.70
N LYS A 142 8.80 -1.40 -37.76
CA LYS A 142 9.42 -0.53 -36.74
C LYS A 142 10.45 0.41 -37.33
N GLU A 143 11.28 -0.05 -38.28
CA GLU A 143 12.22 0.80 -39.01
C GLU A 143 11.50 1.93 -39.76
N ASP A 144 10.37 1.63 -40.40
CA ASP A 144 9.53 2.64 -41.05
C ASP A 144 8.95 3.65 -40.05
N HIS A 145 8.49 3.20 -38.87
CA HIS A 145 8.02 4.11 -37.82
C HIS A 145 9.15 4.99 -37.28
N ILE A 146 10.35 4.46 -37.09
CA ILE A 146 11.53 5.23 -36.66
C ILE A 146 11.86 6.30 -37.70
N ASN A 147 11.80 5.98 -38.99
CA ASN A 147 12.04 6.95 -40.05
C ASN A 147 11.01 8.09 -40.05
N VAL A 148 9.73 7.77 -39.84
CA VAL A 148 8.68 8.79 -39.69
C VAL A 148 8.94 9.66 -38.46
N LEU A 149 9.25 9.06 -37.30
CA LEU A 149 9.56 9.81 -36.08
C LEU A 149 10.77 10.73 -36.26
N ASN A 150 11.83 10.25 -36.91
CA ASN A 150 13.00 11.07 -37.22
C ASN A 150 12.65 12.27 -38.10
N SER A 151 11.81 12.08 -39.13
CA SER A 151 11.34 13.22 -39.95
C SER A 151 10.54 14.24 -39.12
N THR A 152 9.67 13.77 -38.20
CA THR A 152 8.91 14.68 -37.32
C THR A 152 9.80 15.39 -36.32
N LYS A 153 10.88 14.75 -35.86
CA LYS A 153 11.88 15.35 -34.97
C LYS A 153 12.62 16.49 -35.69
N GLU A 154 13.03 16.26 -36.93
CA GLU A 154 13.67 17.30 -37.76
C GLU A 154 12.73 18.49 -38.00
N ASP A 155 11.44 18.22 -38.31
CA ASP A 155 10.43 19.26 -38.48
C ASP A 155 10.23 20.09 -37.19
N LEU A 156 10.15 19.42 -36.03
CA LEU A 156 10.02 20.09 -34.73
C LEU A 156 11.27 20.89 -34.37
N GLN A 157 12.47 20.39 -34.67
CA GLN A 157 13.72 21.13 -34.47
C GLN A 157 13.74 22.41 -35.31
N SER A 158 13.33 22.35 -36.59
CA SER A 158 13.19 23.54 -37.42
C SER A 158 12.20 24.55 -36.84
N ILE A 159 11.09 24.08 -36.26
CA ILE A 159 10.10 24.97 -35.61
C ILE A 159 10.69 25.64 -34.37
N ILE A 160 11.46 24.90 -33.56
CA ILE A 160 12.12 25.45 -32.37
C ILE A 160 13.12 26.53 -32.77
N GLU A 161 13.98 26.28 -33.76
CA GLU A 161 14.94 27.28 -34.25
C GLU A 161 14.24 28.56 -34.75
N ASP A 162 13.10 28.44 -35.41
CA ASP A 162 12.32 29.59 -35.85
C ASP A 162 11.66 30.33 -34.68
N LYS A 163 11.29 29.62 -33.60
CA LYS A 163 10.75 30.22 -32.38
C LYS A 163 11.82 30.92 -31.55
N ASP A 164 13.01 30.35 -31.46
CA ASP A 164 14.15 30.97 -30.77
C ASP A 164 14.55 32.28 -31.45
N LYS A 165 14.58 32.32 -32.79
CA LYS A 165 14.78 33.57 -33.54
C LYS A 165 13.71 34.62 -33.24
N GLN A 166 12.44 34.22 -33.09
CA GLN A 166 11.36 35.13 -32.71
C GLN A 166 11.52 35.66 -31.28
N ILE A 167 12.00 34.82 -30.35
CA ILE A 167 12.28 35.25 -28.98
C ILE A 167 13.42 36.27 -28.98
N GLU A 168 14.53 36.01 -29.67
CA GLU A 168 15.64 36.96 -29.77
C GLU A 168 15.21 38.33 -30.37
N GLU A 169 14.31 38.31 -31.35
CA GLU A 169 13.76 39.54 -31.94
C GLU A 169 12.90 40.30 -30.92
N LEU A 170 12.01 39.62 -30.20
CA LEU A 170 11.17 40.22 -29.17
C LEU A 170 11.97 40.73 -27.96
N GLU A 171 13.02 40.04 -27.55
CA GLU A 171 13.91 40.50 -26.47
C GLU A 171 14.62 41.80 -26.85
N ARG A 172 15.06 41.92 -28.10
CA ARG A 172 15.66 43.14 -28.63
C ARG A 172 14.66 44.29 -28.66
N GLU A 173 13.44 44.05 -29.10
CA GLU A 173 12.37 45.06 -29.06
C GLU A 173 12.07 45.49 -27.62
N LEU A 174 12.04 44.54 -26.68
CA LEU A 174 11.81 44.83 -25.27
C LEU A 174 12.91 45.74 -24.70
N GLU A 175 14.18 45.43 -24.96
CA GLU A 175 15.28 46.29 -24.49
C GLU A 175 15.22 47.69 -25.11
N GLU A 176 14.92 47.82 -26.41
CA GLU A 176 14.74 49.12 -27.06
C GLU A 176 13.58 49.92 -26.43
N THR A 177 12.46 49.27 -26.11
CA THR A 177 11.34 49.95 -25.43
C THR A 177 11.69 50.38 -24.01
N LYS A 178 12.52 49.61 -23.32
CA LYS A 178 12.98 49.89 -21.95
C LYS A 178 13.96 51.05 -21.93
N GLU A 179 14.92 51.10 -22.84
CA GLU A 179 15.82 52.26 -23.01
C GLU A 179 15.02 53.53 -23.32
N ASN A 180 14.09 53.46 -24.29
CA ASN A 180 13.19 54.58 -24.60
C ASN A 180 12.33 55.01 -23.39
N GLY A 181 11.95 54.07 -22.53
CA GLY A 181 11.25 54.35 -21.28
C GLY A 181 12.12 55.10 -20.27
N GLN A 182 13.37 54.67 -20.11
CA GLN A 182 14.35 55.30 -19.22
C GLN A 182 14.69 56.72 -19.68
N ASP A 183 14.88 56.94 -20.98
CA ASP A 183 15.14 58.28 -21.54
C ASP A 183 13.99 59.24 -21.27
N LYS A 184 12.74 58.77 -21.45
CA LYS A 184 11.55 59.56 -21.12
C LYS A 184 11.44 59.86 -19.63
N GLN A 185 11.75 58.88 -18.77
CA GLN A 185 11.75 59.09 -17.33
C GLN A 185 12.79 60.14 -16.94
N HIS A 186 14.01 60.04 -17.46
CA HIS A 186 15.06 60.99 -17.19
C HIS A 186 14.67 62.41 -17.65
N HIS A 187 14.06 62.53 -18.83
CA HIS A 187 13.57 63.81 -19.32
C HIS A 187 12.50 64.41 -18.39
N MET A 188 11.53 63.62 -17.93
CA MET A 188 10.52 64.08 -16.97
C MET A 188 11.14 64.45 -15.61
N GLU A 189 12.19 63.77 -15.17
CA GLU A 189 12.92 64.12 -13.94
C GLU A 189 13.62 65.48 -14.05
N CYS A 190 14.24 65.77 -15.20
CA CYS A 190 14.77 67.10 -15.50
C CYS A 190 13.67 68.16 -15.47
N ASP A 191 12.53 67.93 -16.14
CA ASP A 191 11.40 68.87 -16.14
C ASP A 191 10.85 69.11 -14.72
N ILE A 192 10.77 68.07 -13.89
CA ILE A 192 10.37 68.20 -12.47
C ILE A 192 11.37 69.06 -11.70
N SER A 193 12.67 68.91 -11.97
CA SER A 193 13.72 69.72 -11.34
C SER A 193 13.56 71.19 -11.71
N ASP A 194 13.39 71.49 -13.00
CA ASP A 194 13.22 72.85 -13.52
C ASP A 194 11.96 73.51 -12.95
N LEU A 195 10.85 72.77 -12.88
CA LEU A 195 9.61 73.24 -12.28
C LEU A 195 9.75 73.50 -10.78
N ARG A 196 10.53 72.70 -10.05
CA ARG A 196 10.81 72.93 -8.64
C ARG A 196 11.63 74.19 -8.42
N GLU A 197 12.63 74.44 -9.26
CA GLU A 197 13.42 75.67 -9.22
C GLU A 197 12.55 76.89 -9.49
N SER A 198 11.72 76.85 -10.54
CA SER A 198 10.77 77.93 -10.86
C SER A 198 9.75 78.17 -9.73
N LEU A 199 9.27 77.11 -9.07
CA LEU A 199 8.37 77.23 -7.92
C LEU A 199 9.08 77.89 -6.73
N GLU A 200 10.36 77.57 -6.50
CA GLU A 200 11.15 78.19 -5.44
C GLU A 200 11.45 79.67 -5.73
N GLU A 201 11.75 80.02 -6.98
CA GLU A 201 11.85 81.41 -7.42
C GLU A 201 10.54 82.17 -7.19
N ALA A 202 9.40 81.60 -7.60
CA ALA A 202 8.10 82.21 -7.40
C ALA A 202 7.75 82.36 -5.90
N LYS A 203 8.12 81.40 -5.04
CA LYS A 203 7.98 81.53 -3.58
C LYS A 203 8.84 82.66 -3.04
N ASN A 204 10.07 82.79 -3.50
CA ASN A 204 10.96 83.88 -3.09
C ASN A 204 10.41 85.24 -3.51
N GLU A 205 9.84 85.33 -4.72
CA GLU A 205 9.14 86.52 -5.20
C GLU A 205 7.89 86.82 -4.37
N ILE A 206 7.05 85.81 -4.08
CA ILE A 206 5.89 85.96 -3.18
C ILE A 206 6.34 86.44 -1.81
N ASN A 207 7.44 85.92 -1.27
CA ASN A 207 7.96 86.33 0.03
C ASN A 207 8.44 87.79 -0.01
N TYR A 208 9.13 88.20 -1.08
CA TYR A 208 9.50 89.59 -1.31
C TYR A 208 8.28 90.50 -1.39
N LEU A 209 7.28 90.14 -2.21
CA LEU A 209 6.03 90.88 -2.36
C LEU A 209 5.19 90.88 -1.06
N SER A 210 5.29 89.83 -0.24
CA SER A 210 4.59 89.76 1.06
C SER A 210 5.08 90.82 2.04
N GLN A 211 6.35 91.25 1.93
CA GLN A 211 6.88 92.35 2.76
C GLN A 211 6.25 93.68 2.37
N PHE A 212 6.05 93.92 1.07
CA PHE A 212 5.33 95.10 0.58
C PHE A 212 3.85 95.03 0.89
N LYS A 213 3.23 93.85 0.75
CA LYS A 213 1.85 93.62 1.15
C LYS A 213 1.68 93.87 2.65
N LYS A 214 2.60 93.41 3.50
CA LYS A 214 2.57 93.68 4.94
C LYS A 214 2.67 95.18 5.24
N GLY A 215 3.54 95.92 4.53
CA GLY A 215 3.60 97.39 4.67
C GLY A 215 2.33 98.09 4.16
N TYR A 216 1.72 97.58 3.08
CA TYR A 216 0.43 98.06 2.57
C TYR A 216 -0.72 97.73 3.53
N ASP A 217 -0.76 96.52 4.08
CA ASP A 217 -1.72 96.04 5.05
C ASP A 217 -1.57 96.82 6.36
N ASP A 218 -0.35 97.10 6.83
CA ASP A 218 -0.10 97.94 8.00
C ASP A 218 -0.60 99.39 7.78
N MET A 219 -0.43 99.95 6.57
CA MET A 219 -1.09 101.22 6.22
C MET A 219 -2.62 101.08 6.12
N TYR A 220 -3.11 100.01 5.52
CA TYR A 220 -4.54 99.73 5.32
C TYR A 220 -5.27 99.57 6.67
N TYR A 221 -4.66 98.86 7.62
CA TYR A 221 -5.13 98.69 8.99
C TYR A 221 -4.97 99.96 9.84
N ALA A 222 -3.98 100.81 9.57
CA ALA A 222 -3.90 102.15 10.17
C ALA A 222 -5.03 103.09 9.70
N PHE A 223 -5.61 102.86 8.52
CA PHE A 223 -6.74 103.61 7.96
C PHE A 223 -8.11 102.97 8.24
N MET A 224 -8.18 101.68 8.59
CA MET A 224 -9.41 100.96 8.91
C MET A 224 -9.66 100.88 10.41
N ASP A 225 -9.68 102.02 11.10
CA ASP A 225 -10.35 102.12 12.40
C ASP A 225 -11.86 102.29 12.16
N LYS A 226 -12.52 101.19 11.77
CA LYS A 226 -13.94 100.83 11.99
C LYS A 226 -14.45 99.82 10.96
N ALA A 227 -15.30 98.94 11.49
CA ALA A 227 -16.23 98.03 10.81
C ALA A 227 -15.59 96.73 10.28
N GLY A 228 -15.80 95.66 11.04
CA GLY A 228 -15.36 94.31 10.67
C GLY A 228 -16.26 93.63 9.67
N THR A 229 -15.85 92.42 9.27
CA THR A 229 -16.73 91.25 9.07
C THR A 229 -15.87 90.03 8.71
N GLN A 230 -16.18 88.93 9.40
CA GLN A 230 -16.09 87.52 8.97
C GLN A 230 -14.77 86.98 8.36
N GLU A 231 -14.09 86.14 9.13
CA GLU A 231 -13.23 85.08 8.58
C GLU A 231 -13.96 83.74 8.58
N GLU A 232 -14.03 83.16 7.38
CA GLU A 232 -14.55 81.85 7.05
C GLU A 232 -13.70 80.72 7.67
N LYS A 233 -14.34 79.64 8.11
CA LYS A 233 -13.66 78.41 8.56
C LYS A 233 -13.33 77.51 7.36
N PRO A 234 -12.13 76.90 7.27
CA PRO A 234 -11.82 75.89 6.26
C PRO A 234 -12.40 74.52 6.64
N LYS A 235 -12.88 73.80 5.63
CA LYS A 235 -13.49 72.45 5.73
C LYS A 235 -12.43 71.38 6.01
N ARG A 236 -12.69 70.49 6.97
CA ARG A 236 -11.95 69.24 7.21
C ARG A 236 -12.47 68.13 6.30
N TYR A 237 -11.64 67.60 5.40
CA TYR A 237 -11.84 66.33 4.68
C TYR A 237 -10.58 65.46 4.84
N LYS A 238 -10.51 64.56 5.84
CA LYS A 238 -9.43 63.54 5.94
C LYS A 238 -9.82 62.20 6.62
N LYS A 239 -11.11 61.90 6.90
CA LYS A 239 -11.49 60.65 7.60
C LYS A 239 -11.97 59.50 6.71
N SER A 240 -12.47 59.74 5.49
CA SER A 240 -12.98 58.67 4.62
C SER A 240 -11.87 57.78 4.02
N VAL A 241 -10.66 58.30 3.84
CA VAL A 241 -9.57 57.61 3.11
C VAL A 241 -8.96 56.43 3.90
N ILE A 242 -8.97 56.48 5.23
CA ILE A 242 -8.32 55.46 6.08
C ILE A 242 -9.19 54.19 6.20
N ALA A 243 -10.51 54.35 6.30
CA ALA A 243 -11.45 53.22 6.38
C ALA A 243 -11.48 52.41 5.07
N THR A 244 -11.46 53.09 3.91
CA THR A 244 -11.41 52.43 2.60
C THR A 244 -10.09 51.68 2.38
N LYS A 245 -8.96 52.24 2.84
CA LYS A 245 -7.66 51.55 2.75
C LYS A 245 -7.59 50.29 3.63
N ARG A 246 -8.14 50.34 4.85
CA ARG A 246 -8.21 49.16 5.74
C ARG A 246 -9.08 48.05 5.13
N ALA A 247 -10.25 48.40 4.58
CA ALA A 247 -11.14 47.43 3.93
C ALA A 247 -10.46 46.79 2.70
N ASN A 248 -9.73 47.57 1.91
CA ASN A 248 -8.99 47.06 0.76
C ASN A 248 -7.85 46.11 1.17
N LEU A 249 -7.11 46.40 2.24
CA LEU A 249 -6.06 45.51 2.75
C LEU A 249 -6.63 44.22 3.32
N LEU A 250 -7.73 44.28 4.06
CA LEU A 250 -8.43 43.08 4.55
C LEU A 250 -8.93 42.21 3.39
N SER A 251 -9.52 42.82 2.37
CA SER A 251 -9.92 42.11 1.15
C SER A 251 -8.69 41.54 0.41
N GLY A 252 -7.55 42.24 0.43
CA GLY A 252 -6.28 41.78 -0.12
C GLY A 252 -5.77 40.53 0.59
N VAL A 253 -5.76 40.53 1.93
CA VAL A 253 -5.36 39.37 2.74
C VAL A 253 -6.29 38.18 2.49
N GLU A 254 -7.62 38.40 2.46
CA GLU A 254 -8.58 37.34 2.17
C GLU A 254 -8.39 36.77 0.76
N SER A 255 -8.09 37.62 -0.23
CA SER A 255 -7.79 37.16 -1.60
C SER A 255 -6.47 36.38 -1.67
N ALA A 256 -5.45 36.78 -0.91
CA ALA A 256 -4.18 36.06 -0.83
C ALA A 256 -4.35 34.68 -0.17
N GLN A 257 -5.13 34.58 0.91
CA GLN A 257 -5.47 33.31 1.54
C GLN A 257 -6.24 32.37 0.60
N LYS A 258 -7.19 32.90 -0.17
CA LYS A 258 -7.91 32.12 -1.19
C LYS A 258 -6.99 31.62 -2.31
N LEU A 259 -6.03 32.44 -2.74
CA LEU A 259 -5.02 32.02 -3.72
C LEU A 259 -4.09 30.94 -3.13
N GLU A 260 -3.68 31.07 -1.87
CA GLU A 260 -2.90 30.06 -1.16
C GLU A 260 -3.66 28.71 -1.09
N GLU A 261 -4.94 28.72 -0.72
CA GLU A 261 -5.80 27.52 -0.73
C GLU A 261 -5.90 26.88 -2.13
N GLN A 262 -6.00 27.71 -3.18
CA GLN A 262 -6.03 27.24 -4.57
C GLN A 262 -4.70 26.58 -4.97
N ILE A 263 -3.56 27.21 -4.66
CA ILE A 263 -2.23 26.65 -4.96
C ILE A 263 -2.03 25.34 -4.22
N LEU A 264 -2.43 25.24 -2.94
CA LEU A 264 -2.37 24.00 -2.18
C LEU A 264 -3.25 22.89 -2.78
N THR A 265 -4.39 23.25 -3.35
CA THR A 265 -5.26 22.30 -4.07
C THR A 265 -4.63 21.83 -5.39
N VAL A 266 -3.98 22.73 -6.13
CA VAL A 266 -3.20 22.37 -7.33
C VAL A 266 -2.04 21.45 -6.96
N MET A 267 -1.35 21.73 -5.86
CA MET A 267 -0.28 20.87 -5.34
C MET A 267 -0.79 19.47 -5.00
N ASN A 268 -1.93 19.36 -4.31
CA ASN A 268 -2.57 18.07 -4.04
C ASN A 268 -2.90 17.31 -5.34
N THR A 269 -3.30 18.03 -6.40
CA THR A 269 -3.58 17.44 -7.72
C THR A 269 -2.29 16.94 -8.39
N ALA A 270 -1.20 17.72 -8.33
CA ALA A 270 0.10 17.31 -8.86
C ALA A 270 0.65 16.06 -8.14
N ILE A 271 0.53 16.00 -6.81
CA ILE A 271 0.91 14.82 -6.02
C ILE A 271 0.04 13.61 -6.39
N GLU A 272 -1.26 13.82 -6.62
CA GLU A 272 -2.20 12.77 -7.01
C GLU A 272 -1.91 12.19 -8.40
N GLU A 273 -1.58 13.05 -9.37
CA GLU A 273 -1.19 12.63 -10.72
C GLU A 273 0.12 11.82 -10.69
N TYR A 274 1.11 12.30 -9.92
CA TYR A 274 2.35 11.57 -9.71
C TYR A 274 2.13 10.22 -9.02
N ASP A 275 1.34 10.18 -7.95
CA ASP A 275 1.00 8.93 -7.28
C ASP A 275 0.32 7.94 -8.22
N LYS A 276 -0.61 8.42 -9.07
CA LYS A 276 -1.27 7.57 -10.07
C LYS A 276 -0.28 6.98 -11.07
N TYR A 277 0.69 7.76 -11.52
CA TYR A 277 1.76 7.29 -12.40
C TYR A 277 2.64 6.23 -11.71
N VAL A 278 3.03 6.46 -10.45
CA VAL A 278 3.83 5.48 -9.70
C VAL A 278 3.05 4.18 -9.47
N GLU A 279 1.73 4.25 -9.29
CA GLU A 279 0.87 3.06 -9.20
C GLU A 279 0.80 2.27 -10.52
N THR A 280 0.73 2.94 -11.68
CA THR A 280 0.78 2.25 -12.97
C THR A 280 2.15 1.63 -13.20
N HIS A 281 3.22 2.38 -12.93
CA HIS A 281 4.60 1.89 -13.03
C HIS A 281 4.86 0.66 -12.15
N LYS A 282 4.33 0.66 -10.92
CA LYS A 282 4.38 -0.50 -10.03
C LYS A 282 3.68 -1.72 -10.64
N ALA A 283 2.51 -1.54 -11.25
CA ALA A 283 1.76 -2.63 -11.87
C ALA A 283 2.57 -3.24 -13.02
N ASP A 284 3.18 -2.40 -13.86
CA ASP A 284 4.03 -2.82 -14.97
C ASP A 284 5.24 -3.62 -14.47
N LEU A 285 5.87 -3.19 -13.36
CA LEU A 285 6.96 -3.94 -12.73
C LEU A 285 6.53 -5.28 -12.15
N LEU A 286 5.32 -5.39 -11.59
CA LEU A 286 4.81 -6.65 -11.05
C LEU A 286 4.55 -7.69 -12.16
N GLU A 287 4.20 -7.25 -13.37
CA GLU A 287 4.04 -8.13 -14.53
C GLU A 287 5.36 -8.73 -15.00
N LYS A 288 6.49 -8.08 -14.72
CA LYS A 288 7.83 -8.59 -15.05
C LYS A 288 8.24 -9.66 -14.02
N VAL A 289 7.91 -10.92 -14.31
CA VAL A 289 8.34 -12.11 -13.56
C VAL A 289 9.50 -12.78 -14.29
N THR A 290 10.60 -13.08 -13.59
CA THR A 290 11.61 -14.03 -14.11
C THR A 290 11.24 -15.45 -13.70
N SER A 291 11.08 -16.33 -14.70
CA SER A 291 10.96 -17.76 -14.51
C SER A 291 12.28 -18.45 -14.84
N ASP A 292 12.60 -19.55 -14.16
CA ASP A 292 13.78 -20.38 -14.44
C ASP A 292 13.73 -21.04 -15.83
N ASP A 293 12.55 -21.07 -16.46
CA ASP A 293 12.33 -21.59 -17.81
C ASP A 293 12.59 -20.56 -18.93
N MET A 294 12.91 -19.31 -18.59
CA MET A 294 13.13 -18.24 -19.58
C MET A 294 14.46 -18.44 -20.31
N THR A 295 14.46 -18.16 -21.61
CA THR A 295 15.69 -18.14 -22.41
C THR A 295 16.52 -16.90 -22.10
N GLU A 296 17.84 -16.96 -22.31
CA GLU A 296 18.77 -15.83 -22.10
C GLU A 296 18.29 -14.55 -22.83
N ALA A 297 17.83 -14.70 -24.07
CA ALA A 297 17.28 -13.58 -24.86
C ALA A 297 15.98 -12.99 -24.27
N GLU A 298 15.14 -13.80 -23.61
CA GLU A 298 13.93 -13.29 -22.96
C GLU A 298 14.26 -12.57 -21.64
N VAL A 299 15.31 -13.01 -20.94
CA VAL A 299 15.83 -12.29 -19.76
C VAL A 299 16.42 -10.94 -20.18
N ASP A 300 17.23 -10.91 -21.24
CA ASP A 300 17.81 -9.66 -21.77
C ASP A 300 16.71 -8.67 -22.21
N LEU A 301 15.68 -9.15 -22.91
CA LEU A 301 14.53 -8.31 -23.28
C LEU A 301 13.81 -7.75 -22.06
N GLN A 302 13.61 -8.57 -21.03
CA GLN A 302 12.97 -8.12 -19.80
C GLN A 302 13.82 -7.10 -19.03
N GLU A 303 15.16 -7.23 -19.05
CA GLU A 303 16.07 -6.24 -18.48
C GLU A 303 16.00 -4.91 -19.24
N LEU A 304 15.97 -4.93 -20.57
CA LEU A 304 15.78 -3.73 -21.40
C LEU A 304 14.43 -3.04 -21.13
N GLU A 305 13.35 -3.80 -20.99
CA GLU A 305 12.03 -3.25 -20.66
C GLU A 305 12.00 -2.61 -19.26
N ILE A 306 12.71 -3.19 -18.28
CA ILE A 306 12.84 -2.61 -16.93
C ILE A 306 13.66 -1.32 -16.98
N GLU A 307 14.72 -1.27 -17.79
CA GLU A 307 15.53 -0.08 -17.99
C GLU A 307 14.73 1.05 -18.66
N GLU A 308 14.00 0.77 -19.73
CA GLU A 308 13.13 1.74 -20.41
C GLU A 308 12.09 2.32 -19.44
N ALA A 309 11.42 1.46 -18.68
CA ALA A 309 10.46 1.90 -17.66
C ALA A 309 11.12 2.77 -16.58
N ASP A 310 12.36 2.46 -16.16
CA ASP A 310 13.10 3.27 -15.18
C ASP A 310 13.46 4.66 -15.72
N GLN A 311 13.85 4.76 -17.00
CA GLN A 311 14.10 6.04 -17.67
C GLN A 311 12.84 6.91 -17.77
N GLU A 312 11.69 6.29 -18.09
CA GLU A 312 10.40 6.99 -18.09
C GLU A 312 10.03 7.50 -16.69
N LEU A 313 10.25 6.67 -15.66
CA LEU A 313 10.03 7.06 -14.27
C LEU A 313 10.92 8.26 -13.88
N GLU A 314 12.21 8.26 -14.22
CA GLU A 314 13.11 9.39 -13.95
C GLU A 314 12.65 10.67 -14.67
N ALA A 315 12.22 10.57 -15.93
CA ALA A 315 11.69 11.71 -16.66
C ALA A 315 10.40 12.28 -16.04
N VAL A 316 9.54 11.42 -15.47
CA VAL A 316 8.35 11.86 -14.72
C VAL A 316 8.73 12.46 -13.37
N GLN A 317 9.71 11.89 -12.67
CA GLN A 317 10.22 12.41 -11.41
C GLN A 317 10.80 13.83 -11.56
N ILE A 318 11.60 14.08 -12.59
CA ILE A 318 12.17 15.41 -12.87
C ILE A 318 11.04 16.41 -13.18
N ARG A 319 10.05 16.02 -14.00
CA ARG A 319 8.88 16.86 -14.29
C ARG A 319 8.08 17.19 -13.03
N PHE A 320 7.90 16.21 -12.15
CA PHE A 320 7.21 16.38 -10.88
C PHE A 320 7.98 17.36 -9.96
N GLN A 321 9.29 17.17 -9.79
CA GLN A 321 10.15 18.05 -9.01
C GLN A 321 10.09 19.49 -9.51
N ASN A 322 10.19 19.71 -10.83
CA ASN A 322 10.11 21.05 -11.42
C ASN A 322 8.74 21.68 -11.20
N THR A 323 7.66 20.91 -11.40
CA THR A 323 6.29 21.39 -11.20
C THR A 323 6.06 21.81 -9.75
N VAL A 324 6.48 20.99 -8.80
CA VAL A 324 6.30 21.31 -7.38
C VAL A 324 7.26 22.40 -6.92
N GLY A 325 8.49 22.44 -7.41
CA GLY A 325 9.43 23.53 -7.16
C GLY A 325 8.86 24.90 -7.57
N ASN A 326 8.19 24.96 -8.74
CA ASN A 326 7.49 26.17 -9.18
C ASN A 326 6.32 26.53 -8.24
N ILE A 327 5.49 25.54 -7.89
CA ILE A 327 4.36 25.72 -6.95
C ILE A 327 4.83 26.22 -5.58
N MET A 328 5.91 25.65 -5.04
CA MET A 328 6.50 26.06 -3.77
C MET A 328 7.07 27.48 -3.82
N THR A 329 7.69 27.85 -4.94
CA THR A 329 8.19 29.22 -5.15
C THR A 329 7.03 30.21 -5.15
N GLU A 330 5.96 29.93 -5.88
CA GLU A 330 4.74 30.76 -5.91
C GLU A 330 4.07 30.85 -4.53
N LEU A 331 4.02 29.73 -3.79
CA LEU A 331 3.48 29.71 -2.43
C LEU A 331 4.34 30.56 -1.48
N GLY A 332 5.67 30.50 -1.61
CA GLY A 332 6.60 31.35 -0.87
C GLY A 332 6.39 32.84 -1.17
N LEU A 333 6.18 33.20 -2.45
CA LEU A 333 5.88 34.58 -2.85
C LEU A 333 4.52 35.06 -2.30
N LEU A 334 3.50 34.21 -2.32
CA LEU A 334 2.20 34.51 -1.72
C LEU A 334 2.28 34.70 -0.21
N GLN A 335 3.06 33.88 0.49
CA GLN A 335 3.28 34.02 1.92
C GLN A 335 3.97 35.34 2.24
N GLN A 336 5.01 35.72 1.49
CA GLN A 336 5.67 37.03 1.64
C GLN A 336 4.71 38.20 1.36
N HIS A 337 3.86 38.08 0.33
CA HIS A 337 2.86 39.09 0.03
C HIS A 337 1.79 39.19 1.14
N SER A 338 1.35 38.05 1.68
CA SER A 338 0.40 37.97 2.80
C SER A 338 0.98 38.61 4.07
N THR A 339 2.25 38.31 4.40
CA THR A 339 2.94 38.94 5.53
C THR A 339 3.09 40.45 5.33
N MET A 340 3.46 40.90 4.13
CA MET A 340 3.55 42.33 3.81
C MET A 340 2.21 43.04 3.97
N LEU A 341 1.11 42.43 3.51
CA LEU A 341 -0.24 42.99 3.68
C LEU A 341 -0.66 43.04 5.15
N MET A 342 -0.31 42.02 5.95
CA MET A 342 -0.56 42.01 7.39
C MET A 342 0.26 43.07 8.13
N GLU A 343 1.53 43.26 7.77
CA GLU A 343 2.37 44.34 8.33
C GLU A 343 1.81 45.73 7.99
N GLN A 344 1.37 45.95 6.75
CA GLN A 344 0.72 47.21 6.37
C GLN A 344 -0.59 47.45 7.12
N LEU A 345 -1.33 46.39 7.42
CA LEU A 345 -2.54 46.45 8.23
C LEU A 345 -2.19 46.84 9.68
N GLN A 346 -1.17 46.21 10.26
CA GLN A 346 -0.67 46.51 11.60
C GLN A 346 -0.19 47.97 11.72
N ILE A 347 0.58 48.46 10.76
CA ILE A 347 1.03 49.86 10.70
C ILE A 347 -0.16 50.83 10.67
N LEU A 348 -1.23 50.52 9.91
CA LEU A 348 -2.45 51.34 9.90
C LEU A 348 -3.23 51.30 11.22
N GLU A 349 -3.13 50.21 11.98
CA GLU A 349 -3.72 50.10 13.32
C GLU A 349 -2.94 50.93 14.35
N GLU A 350 -1.61 50.97 14.24
CA GLU A 350 -0.75 51.79 15.09
C GLU A 350 -0.88 53.30 14.81
N ILE A 351 -1.24 53.71 13.58
CA ILE A 351 -1.40 55.12 13.19
C ILE A 351 -2.71 55.77 13.71
N LYS A 352 -3.63 55.03 14.35
CA LYS A 352 -4.83 55.64 14.97
C LYS A 352 -4.42 56.50 16.20
N PRO A 353 -4.65 57.85 16.19
CA PRO A 353 -4.33 58.66 17.36
C PRO A 353 -5.39 58.46 18.45
N ALA A 354 -4.92 58.14 19.66
CA ALA A 354 -5.71 58.13 20.89
C ALA A 354 -6.32 59.52 21.17
N VAL A 355 -7.65 59.62 21.28
CA VAL A 355 -8.35 60.87 21.64
C VAL A 355 -8.94 60.73 23.06
N PRO A 356 -8.68 61.67 24.00
CA PRO A 356 -9.15 61.60 25.38
C PRO A 356 -10.59 62.14 25.54
N LYS A 357 -11.40 61.44 26.35
CA LYS A 357 -12.81 61.76 26.66
C LYS A 357 -12.95 63.00 27.56
N LYS A 358 -13.95 63.86 27.27
CA LYS A 358 -14.44 64.91 28.17
C LYS A 358 -15.98 64.85 28.31
N LYS A 359 -16.43 65.13 29.54
CA LYS A 359 -17.75 64.94 30.16
C LYS A 359 -18.93 65.76 29.59
N GLU A 360 -20.10 65.11 29.63
CA GLU A 360 -21.51 65.52 29.84
C GLU A 360 -21.94 67.00 29.83
N VAL A 361 -23.15 67.30 29.30
CA VAL A 361 -24.35 67.77 30.06
C VAL A 361 -25.61 67.84 29.16
N ASN A 362 -26.73 67.34 29.71
CA ASN A 362 -28.14 67.36 29.25
C ASN A 362 -28.77 68.75 28.94
N ARG A 363 -29.74 68.80 28.01
CA ARG A 363 -31.17 69.22 28.22
C ARG A 363 -31.97 69.43 26.91
N GLY A 364 -33.20 68.88 26.87
CA GLY A 364 -34.43 69.67 26.57
C GLY A 364 -35.09 69.55 25.19
N LEU A 365 -36.34 69.05 25.18
CA LEU A 365 -37.32 68.90 24.09
C LEU A 365 -37.66 70.19 23.30
N GLU A 366 -38.03 70.06 22.02
CA GLU A 366 -39.34 70.51 21.47
C GLU A 366 -39.64 69.96 20.05
N LYS A 367 -40.94 69.84 19.75
CA LYS A 367 -41.60 69.12 18.63
C LYS A 367 -41.70 69.96 17.35
N GLY A 368 -41.81 69.30 16.19
CA GLY A 368 -42.41 69.88 14.98
C GLY A 368 -42.04 69.19 13.67
N ASP A 369 -42.94 68.31 13.21
CA ASP A 369 -42.93 67.47 12.01
C ASP A 369 -42.30 68.02 10.72
N SER A 370 -41.47 67.18 10.06
CA SER A 370 -41.66 66.88 8.63
C SER A 370 -41.05 65.52 8.28
N ILE A 371 -41.94 64.65 7.81
CA ILE A 371 -41.73 63.27 7.35
C ILE A 371 -41.04 63.33 5.99
N LEU A 372 -39.79 62.85 5.89
CA LEU A 372 -39.17 62.15 4.72
C LEU A 372 -37.62 61.99 4.79
N SER A 373 -37.02 61.82 5.98
CA SER A 373 -35.56 61.53 6.10
C SER A 373 -35.18 60.65 7.30
N MET A 374 -36.08 59.79 7.76
CA MET A 374 -35.90 59.09 9.04
C MET A 374 -35.23 57.71 8.84
N GLY A 375 -33.93 57.66 9.10
CA GLY A 375 -33.23 56.41 9.37
C GLY A 375 -31.88 56.29 8.70
N LEU A 376 -30.90 57.08 9.16
CA LEU A 376 -29.56 56.66 9.57
C LEU A 376 -28.69 57.92 9.75
N GLU A 377 -28.94 58.66 10.82
CA GLU A 377 -27.90 59.46 11.45
C GLU A 377 -27.47 58.73 12.72
N GLU A 378 -26.18 58.44 12.74
CA GLU A 378 -25.39 58.02 13.88
C GLU A 378 -25.37 59.17 14.90
N GLU A 379 -25.68 58.88 16.17
CA GLU A 379 -25.10 59.64 17.27
C GLU A 379 -24.50 58.68 18.30
N ASP A 380 -23.23 58.95 18.55
CA ASP A 380 -22.27 58.26 19.41
C ASP A 380 -22.78 58.10 20.85
N ILE A 381 -22.73 56.86 21.35
CA ILE A 381 -22.55 56.58 22.77
C ILE A 381 -21.11 56.12 22.96
N SER A 382 -20.38 56.92 23.73
CA SER A 382 -18.99 56.76 24.13
C SER A 382 -18.64 55.36 24.65
N GLU A 383 -17.53 54.84 24.13
CA GLU A 383 -16.75 53.68 24.58
C GLU A 383 -16.81 53.41 26.10
N GLU A 384 -17.18 52.20 26.47
CA GLU A 384 -16.42 51.41 27.44
C GLU A 384 -16.10 50.08 26.76
N VAL A 385 -14.85 49.68 26.92
CA VAL A 385 -14.18 48.58 26.22
C VAL A 385 -14.96 47.28 26.45
N ALA A 386 -15.66 46.82 25.40
CA ALA A 386 -16.18 45.47 25.30
C ALA A 386 -15.77 44.92 23.94
N ASP A 387 -14.83 43.97 24.01
CA ASP A 387 -14.40 43.05 22.98
C ASP A 387 -15.50 42.73 21.92
N PRO A 388 -15.25 42.95 20.61
CA PRO A 388 -16.20 42.60 19.55
C PRO A 388 -16.39 41.08 19.39
N PHE A 389 -15.61 40.26 20.11
CA PHE A 389 -15.71 38.82 20.18
C PHE A 389 -16.28 38.28 21.51
N ILE A 390 -17.09 39.05 22.24
CA ILE A 390 -18.07 38.38 23.12
C ILE A 390 -19.05 37.63 22.21
N PRO A 391 -19.10 36.29 22.26
CA PRO A 391 -19.77 35.50 21.25
C PRO A 391 -21.22 35.95 21.04
N GLN A 392 -21.57 36.24 19.79
CA GLN A 392 -22.92 36.52 19.34
C GLN A 392 -23.85 35.28 19.43
N GLU A 393 -23.62 34.37 20.38
CA GLU A 393 -24.51 33.25 20.73
C GLU A 393 -25.94 33.74 21.01
N ARG A 394 -26.08 34.98 21.50
CA ARG A 394 -27.39 35.61 21.72
C ARG A 394 -28.15 35.90 20.42
N VAL A 395 -27.47 36.19 19.31
CA VAL A 395 -28.12 36.45 18.00
C VAL A 395 -28.67 35.15 17.42
N PHE A 396 -27.94 34.04 17.62
CA PHE A 396 -28.34 32.72 17.14
C PHE A 396 -29.56 32.14 17.88
N SER A 397 -29.88 32.64 19.08
CA SER A 397 -31.15 32.30 19.77
C SER A 397 -32.41 32.64 18.96
N LYS A 398 -32.33 33.60 18.01
CA LYS A 398 -33.44 33.93 17.09
C LYS A 398 -33.83 32.77 16.18
N TYR A 399 -32.87 31.89 15.88
CA TYR A 399 -33.05 30.71 15.04
C TYR A 399 -33.28 29.43 15.88
N ALA A 400 -33.41 29.57 17.21
CA ALA A 400 -33.75 28.47 18.08
C ALA A 400 -35.27 28.31 18.24
N ALA A 401 -35.73 27.07 18.32
CA ALA A 401 -37.14 26.73 18.43
C ALA A 401 -37.38 25.65 19.49
N MET A 402 -38.44 25.86 20.27
CA MET A 402 -39.03 24.89 21.19
C MET A 402 -40.26 24.27 20.55
N LEU A 403 -40.45 22.98 20.76
CA LEU A 403 -41.58 22.21 20.25
C LEU A 403 -42.50 21.82 21.41
N TYR A 404 -43.79 22.11 21.24
CA TYR A 404 -44.84 21.64 22.13
C TYR A 404 -45.83 20.80 21.35
N THR A 405 -46.29 19.73 21.99
CA THR A 405 -47.28 18.81 21.41
C THR A 405 -48.55 18.82 22.26
N THR A 406 -49.70 18.59 21.64
CA THR A 406 -50.98 18.49 22.34
C THR A 406 -51.69 17.20 21.96
N ASN A 407 -52.31 16.57 22.94
CA ASN A 407 -53.16 15.38 22.81
C ASN A 407 -54.66 15.71 22.92
N ASN A 408 -55.03 16.99 23.10
CA ASN A 408 -56.39 17.41 23.41
C ASN A 408 -56.92 18.54 22.50
N GLN A 409 -56.60 18.47 21.20
CA GLN A 409 -57.06 19.41 20.17
C GLN A 409 -56.66 20.88 20.43
N GLY A 410 -55.47 21.12 20.97
CA GLY A 410 -54.92 22.49 21.09
C GLY A 410 -55.31 23.24 22.36
N LYS A 411 -55.93 22.58 23.34
CA LYS A 411 -56.32 23.20 24.61
C LYS A 411 -55.15 23.30 25.61
N THR A 412 -54.31 22.27 25.69
CA THR A 412 -53.08 22.29 26.50
C THR A 412 -51.90 21.78 25.69
N PHE A 413 -50.74 22.40 25.89
CA PHE A 413 -49.51 22.11 25.18
C PHE A 413 -48.46 21.60 26.17
N GLU A 414 -47.93 20.41 25.93
CA GLU A 414 -46.87 19.78 26.71
C GLU A 414 -45.53 19.89 25.96
N GLU A 415 -44.44 20.10 26.69
CA GLU A 415 -43.09 20.15 26.14
C GLU A 415 -42.70 18.81 25.50
N PHE A 416 -42.05 18.87 24.34
CA PHE A 416 -41.57 17.68 23.66
C PHE A 416 -40.46 16.99 24.47
N LYS A 417 -40.62 15.69 24.75
CA LYS A 417 -39.78 14.95 25.71
C LYS A 417 -38.32 14.79 25.26
N ASP A 418 -38.06 14.73 23.96
CA ASP A 418 -36.70 14.55 23.43
C ASP A 418 -35.93 15.87 23.24
N ALA A 419 -36.51 17.01 23.67
CA ALA A 419 -35.84 18.31 23.62
C ALA A 419 -34.71 18.39 24.66
N LYS A 420 -33.45 18.43 24.21
CA LYS A 420 -32.28 18.63 25.08
C LYS A 420 -32.21 20.08 25.60
N TYR A 421 -31.59 20.31 26.75
CA TYR A 421 -31.33 21.67 27.25
C TYR A 421 -30.18 22.34 26.48
N CYS A 422 -30.26 23.65 26.24
CA CYS A 422 -29.16 24.44 25.66
C CYS A 422 -28.66 25.44 26.70
N ALA A 423 -27.37 25.37 27.04
CA ALA A 423 -26.76 26.31 27.98
C ALA A 423 -26.81 27.76 27.44
N SER A 424 -26.50 27.97 26.16
CA SER A 424 -26.49 29.30 25.53
C SER A 424 -27.89 29.92 25.34
N CYS A 425 -28.94 29.11 25.18
CA CYS A 425 -30.33 29.62 25.06
C CYS A 425 -31.12 29.59 26.37
N GLY A 426 -30.64 28.91 27.41
CA GLY A 426 -31.30 28.84 28.72
C GLY A 426 -32.59 28.01 28.79
N GLU A 427 -32.98 27.31 27.71
CA GLU A 427 -34.23 26.54 27.61
C GLU A 427 -34.05 25.24 26.80
N LYS A 428 -35.06 24.35 26.83
CA LYS A 428 -35.08 23.07 26.08
C LYS A 428 -35.45 23.32 24.62
N THR A 429 -34.43 23.52 23.79
CA THR A 429 -34.59 23.76 22.36
C THR A 429 -34.44 22.47 21.54
N VAL A 430 -35.36 22.26 20.60
CA VAL A 430 -35.34 21.13 19.64
C VAL A 430 -34.47 21.49 18.44
N ILE A 431 -34.65 22.71 17.92
CA ILE A 431 -33.82 23.28 16.87
C ILE A 431 -33.00 24.39 17.52
N CYS A 432 -31.68 24.32 17.44
CA CYS A 432 -30.81 25.33 18.01
C CYS A 432 -29.48 25.35 17.26
N PRO A 433 -29.02 26.50 16.74
CA PRO A 433 -27.72 26.59 16.08
C PRO A 433 -26.56 26.13 16.96
N HIS A 434 -26.65 26.37 18.27
CA HIS A 434 -25.65 25.92 19.26
C HIS A 434 -25.59 24.39 19.47
N LYS A 435 -26.44 23.61 18.78
CA LYS A 435 -26.53 22.14 18.91
C LYS A 435 -26.39 21.41 17.57
N LEU A 436 -26.07 22.11 16.48
CA LEU A 436 -26.01 21.51 15.15
C LEU A 436 -24.64 20.85 14.94
N GLY A 437 -24.57 19.54 15.21
CA GLY A 437 -23.65 18.62 14.52
C GLY A 437 -24.38 18.04 13.32
N GLY A 438 -23.77 18.11 12.14
CA GLY A 438 -24.39 17.78 10.85
C GLY A 438 -24.96 16.36 10.79
N ALA A 439 -26.29 16.27 10.71
CA ALA A 439 -27.08 15.17 10.17
C ALA A 439 -28.56 15.59 10.19
N GLU A 440 -29.35 15.14 9.21
CA GLU A 440 -30.82 15.25 9.24
C GLU A 440 -31.36 14.59 10.52
N LYS A 441 -32.07 15.33 11.37
CA LYS A 441 -32.68 14.80 12.60
C LYS A 441 -34.17 14.55 12.39
N ILE A 442 -34.56 13.29 12.43
CA ILE A 442 -35.97 12.86 12.39
C ILE A 442 -36.50 12.84 13.83
N PHE A 443 -37.55 13.61 14.11
CA PHE A 443 -38.23 13.64 15.42
C PHE A 443 -39.53 12.83 15.35
N ILE A 444 -39.68 11.83 16.21
CA ILE A 444 -40.89 11.00 16.28
C ILE A 444 -41.89 11.65 17.23
N LEU A 445 -43.07 12.01 16.73
CA LEU A 445 -44.13 12.60 17.54
C LEU A 445 -44.87 11.53 18.36
N PRO A 446 -45.39 11.85 19.56
CA PRO A 446 -46.17 10.91 20.37
C PRO A 446 -47.42 10.41 19.63
N HIS A 447 -47.79 9.15 19.84
CA HIS A 447 -48.84 8.42 19.08
C HIS A 447 -50.26 9.04 19.08
N ASN A 448 -50.54 10.06 19.91
CA ASN A 448 -51.84 10.77 19.98
C ASN A 448 -51.69 12.30 19.80
N CYS A 449 -50.66 12.75 19.08
CA CYS A 449 -50.47 14.18 18.82
C CYS A 449 -51.53 14.72 17.85
N THR A 450 -52.29 15.73 18.30
CA THR A 450 -53.34 16.39 17.49
C THR A 450 -52.87 17.71 16.87
N HIS A 451 -52.04 18.48 17.58
CA HIS A 451 -51.45 19.72 17.08
C HIS A 451 -50.04 19.92 17.63
N ILE A 452 -49.27 20.75 16.94
CA ILE A 452 -47.91 21.10 17.27
C ILE A 452 -47.83 22.62 17.36
N LYS A 453 -47.16 23.13 18.39
CA LYS A 453 -46.87 24.55 18.56
C LYS A 453 -45.36 24.75 18.64
N ILE A 454 -44.86 25.60 17.77
CA ILE A 454 -43.44 25.98 17.74
C ILE A 454 -43.33 27.38 18.34
N THR A 455 -42.49 27.55 19.35
CA THR A 455 -42.24 28.88 19.95
C THR A 455 -40.76 29.13 20.11
N ARG A 456 -40.38 30.41 20.12
CA ARG A 456 -39.00 30.82 20.38
C ARG A 456 -38.71 30.79 21.88
N PRO A 457 -37.47 30.46 22.29
CA PRO A 457 -37.09 30.52 23.68
C PRO A 457 -37.10 31.96 24.22
N LYS A 458 -37.42 32.14 25.51
CA LYS A 458 -37.43 33.46 26.13
C LYS A 458 -36.02 33.89 26.51
N VAL A 459 -35.54 34.99 25.94
CA VAL A 459 -34.22 35.56 26.26
C VAL A 459 -34.21 36.03 27.73
N ARG A 460 -33.45 35.33 28.59
CA ARG A 460 -33.19 35.77 29.97
C ARG A 460 -31.97 36.69 30.00
N ILE A 461 -32.11 37.89 30.54
CA ILE A 461 -31.00 38.80 30.81
C ILE A 461 -30.35 38.33 32.13
N ASN A 462 -29.27 37.57 32.05
CA ASN A 462 -28.52 37.11 33.22
C ASN A 462 -27.72 38.28 33.81
N LYS A 463 -28.13 38.77 34.99
CA LYS A 463 -27.34 39.74 35.79
C LYS A 463 -26.15 39.08 36.50
N ASP A 464 -26.15 37.75 36.63
CA ASP A 464 -25.19 37.03 37.46
C ASP A 464 -23.80 36.85 36.81
N LEU A 465 -23.67 37.00 35.48
CA LEU A 465 -22.37 36.95 34.78
C LEU A 465 -21.54 38.25 34.91
N LEU A 466 -22.15 39.34 35.35
CA LEU A 466 -21.45 40.60 35.61
C LEU A 466 -20.69 40.59 36.95
N ASP A 467 -21.15 39.79 37.93
CA ASP A 467 -20.56 39.74 39.26
C ASP A 467 -19.29 38.85 39.31
N ASP A 468 -19.18 37.85 38.43
CA ASP A 468 -17.98 36.99 38.34
C ASP A 468 -16.84 37.65 37.54
N ALA A 469 -17.13 38.64 36.68
CA ALA A 469 -16.12 39.37 35.91
C ALA A 469 -15.41 40.49 36.71
N LEU A 470 -15.91 40.83 37.91
CA LEU A 470 -15.42 41.97 38.72
C LEU A 470 -14.40 41.58 39.82
N LYS A 471 -13.90 40.34 39.85
CA LYS A 471 -12.81 39.96 40.76
C LYS A 471 -11.43 40.11 40.09
N PRO A 472 -10.47 40.84 40.69
CA PRO A 472 -9.14 41.02 40.14
C PRO A 472 -8.27 39.76 40.26
N GLN A 473 -7.53 39.44 39.19
CA GLN A 473 -6.52 38.38 39.11
C GLN A 473 -5.21 38.76 39.84
N SER A 474 -4.58 37.78 40.50
CA SER A 474 -3.20 37.84 41.00
C SER A 474 -2.26 37.03 40.07
N PRO A 475 -0.95 37.35 40.00
CA PRO A 475 -0.07 36.94 38.91
C PRO A 475 0.52 35.53 39.06
N ASP A 476 0.89 34.96 37.92
CA ASP A 476 1.52 33.64 37.69
C ASP A 476 2.74 33.34 38.56
N PRO A 477 3.01 32.04 38.81
CA PRO A 477 4.37 31.55 38.96
C PRO A 477 4.73 30.45 37.94
N THR A 478 5.86 30.71 37.30
CA THR A 478 6.80 29.84 36.59
C THR A 478 6.95 28.41 37.15
N LEU A 479 7.02 27.41 36.25
CA LEU A 479 7.40 26.03 36.57
C LEU A 479 8.73 25.67 35.89
N ASP A 480 9.73 25.36 36.71
CA ASP A 480 11.00 24.72 36.33
C ASP A 480 11.28 23.54 37.28
N PHE A 481 11.74 22.43 36.68
CA PHE A 481 12.54 21.29 37.18
C PHE A 481 12.09 20.36 38.35
N ALA A 482 12.30 19.05 38.09
CA ALA A 482 12.04 17.82 38.87
C ALA A 482 13.02 17.60 40.08
N PRO A 483 13.27 16.38 40.66
CA PRO A 483 12.56 15.07 40.76
C PRO A 483 12.58 14.46 42.21
N SER A 484 11.89 13.33 42.49
CA SER A 484 12.19 12.32 43.57
C SER A 484 11.08 11.23 43.60
N MET A 485 11.29 9.97 43.21
CA MET A 485 11.94 8.82 43.89
C MET A 485 11.34 8.37 45.24
N SER A 486 11.02 7.06 45.26
CA SER A 486 10.94 6.06 46.36
C SER A 486 9.82 6.09 47.41
N SER A 487 9.05 4.99 47.41
CA SER A 487 8.24 4.35 48.49
C SER A 487 9.08 4.01 49.75
N PRO A 488 8.59 3.28 50.78
CA PRO A 488 7.22 2.95 51.25
C PRO A 488 7.06 3.18 52.79
N ASP A 489 5.85 3.05 53.36
CA ASP A 489 5.55 2.21 54.55
C ASP A 489 4.24 2.57 55.30
N GLN A 490 3.45 1.51 55.51
CA GLN A 490 2.69 1.12 56.70
C GLN A 490 1.77 2.12 57.44
N SER A 491 0.48 1.78 57.49
CA SER A 491 -0.16 1.45 58.78
C SER A 491 -1.51 0.72 58.61
N TYR A 492 -1.62 -0.36 59.38
CA TYR A 492 -2.77 -1.22 59.60
C TYR A 492 -3.88 -0.52 60.42
N ALA A 493 -5.16 -0.85 60.18
CA ALA A 493 -6.07 -1.38 61.21
C ALA A 493 -7.50 -1.68 60.69
N SER A 494 -7.78 -2.98 60.68
CA SER A 494 -9.03 -3.76 60.72
C SER A 494 -10.27 -3.18 61.42
N GLY A 495 -11.46 -3.54 60.90
CA GLY A 495 -12.75 -3.56 61.60
C GLY A 495 -13.85 -4.41 60.91
N HIS A 496 -14.09 -5.62 61.43
CA HIS A 496 -15.11 -6.66 61.13
C HIS A 496 -16.55 -6.21 60.81
N MET A 497 -17.25 -6.75 59.79
CA MET A 497 -18.01 -8.03 59.62
C MET A 497 -19.37 -8.19 60.35
N HIS A 498 -20.47 -8.29 59.56
CA HIS A 498 -21.53 -9.35 59.56
C HIS A 498 -22.59 -9.04 58.48
N ASN A 499 -22.77 -9.81 57.39
CA ASN A 499 -23.45 -11.12 57.15
C ASN A 499 -25.00 -11.11 57.10
N MET A 500 -25.56 -11.41 55.91
CA MET A 500 -26.67 -12.35 55.58
C MET A 500 -26.90 -12.29 54.05
N VAL A 501 -26.40 -13.23 53.22
CA VAL A 501 -26.85 -14.61 52.90
C VAL A 501 -28.25 -14.72 52.30
N THR A 502 -28.30 -14.98 50.98
CA THR A 502 -29.24 -15.90 50.32
C THR A 502 -28.52 -16.52 49.11
N THR A 503 -28.49 -17.86 49.06
CA THR A 503 -28.01 -18.75 47.98
C THR A 503 -29.13 -19.79 47.73
N PRO A 504 -29.07 -20.76 46.80
CA PRO A 504 -28.25 -20.94 45.58
C PRO A 504 -29.08 -21.41 44.33
N ALA A 505 -28.48 -21.40 43.13
CA ALA A 505 -28.74 -22.42 42.10
C ALA A 505 -27.56 -22.55 41.09
N SER A 506 -26.82 -23.65 41.27
CA SER A 506 -26.07 -24.50 40.32
C SER A 506 -25.18 -23.96 39.19
N ALA A 507 -23.88 -23.88 39.51
CA ALA A 507 -22.75 -24.66 38.98
C ALA A 507 -22.77 -25.25 37.55
N THR A 508 -21.79 -24.85 36.74
CA THR A 508 -20.72 -25.62 36.03
C THR A 508 -19.93 -24.56 35.22
N SER A 509 -18.61 -24.51 35.06
CA SER A 509 -17.47 -25.39 35.32
C SER A 509 -16.24 -24.50 35.61
N ARG A 510 -15.37 -24.99 36.49
CA ARG A 510 -14.13 -24.37 36.93
C ARG A 510 -13.16 -24.10 35.78
N GLU A 511 -12.90 -22.85 35.47
CA GLU A 511 -11.58 -22.45 35.00
C GLU A 511 -10.58 -22.66 36.15
N SER A 512 -9.56 -23.48 35.90
CA SER A 512 -8.38 -23.55 36.76
C SER A 512 -7.37 -22.51 36.26
N PRO A 513 -6.52 -22.00 37.15
CA PRO A 513 -5.97 -20.65 37.04
C PRO A 513 -4.72 -20.63 36.15
N SER A 514 -4.77 -19.85 35.06
CA SER A 514 -3.53 -19.33 34.47
C SER A 514 -3.23 -17.98 35.13
N MET A 515 -1.98 -17.85 35.53
CA MET A 515 -1.39 -16.73 36.25
C MET A 515 -1.80 -15.39 35.66
N GLY A 516 -2.21 -14.47 36.55
CA GLY A 516 -2.53 -13.10 36.19
C GLY A 516 -1.34 -12.38 35.57
N ALA A 517 -1.49 -12.03 34.30
CA ALA A 517 -0.94 -10.81 33.73
C ALA A 517 -2.09 -10.21 32.92
N GLY A 518 -2.53 -9.02 33.30
CA GLY A 518 -3.58 -8.30 32.61
C GLY A 518 -3.17 -7.94 31.17
N GLU A 519 -4.04 -7.20 30.51
CA GLU A 519 -3.82 -6.54 29.22
C GLU A 519 -2.66 -5.51 29.29
N VAL A 520 -1.43 -5.95 29.60
CA VAL A 520 -0.26 -5.12 29.98
C VAL A 520 0.66 -4.82 28.80
N TYR A 521 0.44 -5.43 27.62
CA TYR A 521 1.40 -5.37 26.51
C TYR A 521 1.17 -4.25 25.48
N MET A 522 0.05 -3.53 25.53
CA MET A 522 -0.14 -2.32 24.71
C MET A 522 0.21 -1.08 25.52
N VAL A 523 1.45 -0.65 25.40
CA VAL A 523 2.00 0.47 26.19
C VAL A 523 1.70 1.81 25.51
N HIS A 524 1.71 1.84 24.19
CA HIS A 524 1.69 3.09 23.41
C HIS A 524 0.41 3.25 22.59
N THR A 525 0.00 4.50 22.41
CA THR A 525 -1.17 4.88 21.62
C THR A 525 -0.75 5.46 20.26
N LEU A 526 -1.70 5.53 19.30
CA LEU A 526 -1.47 6.13 17.97
C LEU A 526 -1.02 7.60 18.04
N GLN A 527 -1.24 8.29 19.17
CA GLN A 527 -0.74 9.66 19.38
C GLN A 527 0.77 9.77 19.22
N ARG A 528 1.50 8.69 19.54
CA ARG A 528 2.95 8.63 19.42
C ARG A 528 3.45 8.86 18.00
N LEU A 529 2.68 8.42 16.99
CA LEU A 529 3.00 8.67 15.58
C LEU A 529 3.00 10.17 15.25
N TRP A 530 2.05 10.90 15.83
CA TRP A 530 1.92 12.34 15.64
C TRP A 530 2.95 13.13 16.45
N ASP A 531 3.43 12.58 17.56
CA ASP A 531 4.55 13.15 18.29
C ASP A 531 5.87 12.97 17.53
N ASP A 532 6.08 11.83 16.86
CA ASP A 532 7.19 11.63 15.91
C ASP A 532 7.17 12.63 14.76
N TYR A 533 6.03 12.70 14.07
CA TYR A 533 5.87 13.57 12.92
C TYR A 533 6.18 15.04 13.27
N ARG A 534 5.66 15.53 14.41
CA ARG A 534 5.88 16.89 14.90
C ARG A 534 7.32 17.17 15.36
N GLN A 535 8.07 16.13 15.74
CA GLN A 535 9.50 16.29 16.05
C GLN A 535 10.36 16.43 14.80
N ARG A 536 9.93 15.82 13.68
CA ARG A 536 10.69 15.81 12.42
C ARG A 536 10.46 17.04 11.56
N THR A 537 9.25 17.58 11.56
CA THR A 537 8.91 18.75 10.74
C THR A 537 8.05 19.77 11.47
N LYS A 538 8.19 21.03 11.06
CA LYS A 538 7.31 22.14 11.47
C LYS A 538 6.17 22.39 10.48
N LEU A 539 6.12 21.61 9.39
CA LEU A 539 5.16 21.80 8.32
C LEU A 539 3.77 21.35 8.79
N GLU A 540 2.83 22.31 8.80
CA GLU A 540 1.43 22.05 9.10
C GLU A 540 0.65 21.77 7.82
N ARG A 541 -0.06 20.65 7.78
CA ARG A 541 -0.88 20.31 6.63
C ARG A 541 -2.24 20.99 6.72
N THR A 542 -2.34 22.19 6.14
CA THR A 542 -3.55 23.04 6.12
C THR A 542 -4.71 22.40 5.36
N ILE A 543 -4.44 21.78 4.21
CA ILE A 543 -5.43 21.02 3.42
C ILE A 543 -4.97 19.55 3.33
N PRO A 544 -5.45 18.67 4.23
CA PRO A 544 -5.13 17.24 4.18
C PRO A 544 -5.78 16.58 2.97
N ARG A 545 -5.05 15.65 2.33
CA ARG A 545 -5.56 14.86 1.22
C ARG A 545 -5.96 13.47 1.76
N PRO A 546 -7.27 13.15 1.85
CA PRO A 546 -7.70 11.84 2.31
C PRO A 546 -7.34 10.78 1.27
N LEU A 547 -6.54 9.79 1.66
CA LEU A 547 -6.20 8.66 0.82
C LEU A 547 -7.32 7.62 0.87
N GLN A 548 -7.70 7.05 -0.27
CA GLN A 548 -8.62 5.92 -0.33
C GLN A 548 -7.95 4.65 0.24
N LEU A 549 -8.77 3.73 0.78
CA LEU A 549 -8.28 2.47 1.38
C LEU A 549 -7.38 1.66 0.43
N ASP A 550 -7.75 1.56 -0.85
CA ASP A 550 -6.98 0.79 -1.84
C ASP A 550 -5.60 1.40 -2.07
N ARG A 551 -5.50 2.73 -2.05
CA ARG A 551 -4.20 3.42 -2.15
C ARG A 551 -3.37 3.26 -0.89
N ALA A 552 -3.98 3.33 0.29
CA ALA A 552 -3.28 3.05 1.54
C ALA A 552 -2.71 1.62 1.57
N LYS A 553 -3.48 0.63 1.06
CA LYS A 553 -3.01 -0.75 0.85
C LYS A 553 -1.87 -0.85 -0.15
N SER A 554 -1.95 -0.12 -1.26
CA SER A 554 -0.88 -0.14 -2.27
C SER A 554 0.42 0.49 -1.77
N LEU A 555 0.34 1.59 -1.01
CA LEU A 555 1.48 2.22 -0.34
C LEU A 555 2.07 1.28 0.73
N LEU A 556 1.24 0.58 1.49
CA LEU A 556 1.68 -0.46 2.42
C LEU A 556 2.44 -1.58 1.69
N GLU A 557 1.93 -2.08 0.57
CA GLU A 557 2.62 -3.11 -0.23
C GLU A 557 3.99 -2.63 -0.74
N GLN A 558 4.07 -1.38 -1.23
CA GLN A 558 5.33 -0.78 -1.68
C GLN A 558 6.32 -0.60 -0.53
N PHE A 559 5.85 -0.10 0.62
CA PHE A 559 6.67 0.03 1.82
C PHE A 559 7.19 -1.33 2.31
N LEU A 560 6.36 -2.37 2.31
CA LEU A 560 6.77 -3.72 2.64
C LEU A 560 7.84 -4.23 1.67
N SER A 561 7.69 -3.94 0.37
CA SER A 561 8.66 -4.34 -0.65
C SER A 561 9.99 -3.62 -0.47
N TYR A 562 9.96 -2.31 -0.18
CA TYR A 562 11.14 -1.53 0.19
C TYR A 562 11.81 -2.10 1.45
N LEU A 563 11.04 -2.55 2.43
CA LEU A 563 11.55 -3.18 3.65
C LEU A 563 12.25 -4.53 3.38
N PHE A 564 11.80 -5.32 2.40
CA PHE A 564 12.54 -6.52 1.96
C PHE A 564 13.74 -6.19 1.07
N TRP A 565 13.62 -5.21 0.19
CA TRP A 565 14.72 -4.73 -0.64
C TRP A 565 15.88 -4.29 0.25
N THR A 566 15.56 -3.48 1.26
CA THR A 566 16.55 -3.08 2.26
C THR A 566 17.14 -4.31 2.96
N ASP A 567 16.34 -5.32 3.37
CA ASP A 567 16.83 -6.54 4.06
C ASP A 567 17.86 -7.34 3.28
N GLU A 568 17.73 -7.42 1.95
CA GLU A 568 18.58 -8.25 1.10
C GLU A 568 19.80 -7.48 0.55
N PHE A 569 19.63 -6.19 0.21
CA PHE A 569 20.60 -5.47 -0.61
C PHE A 569 21.39 -4.37 0.13
N ILE A 570 20.85 -3.73 1.18
CA ILE A 570 21.52 -2.59 1.86
C ILE A 570 22.63 -3.04 2.83
N THR A 571 23.74 -2.31 2.86
CA THR A 571 24.90 -2.61 3.73
C THR A 571 24.56 -2.50 5.24
N ASP A 572 25.32 -3.21 6.08
CA ASP A 572 25.09 -3.24 7.54
C ASP A 572 25.23 -1.85 8.20
N GLU A 573 25.99 -0.92 7.60
CA GLU A 573 26.19 0.44 8.12
C GLU A 573 25.00 1.35 7.82
N GLU A 574 24.41 1.23 6.63
CA GLU A 574 23.21 1.94 6.19
C GLU A 574 21.92 1.36 6.80
N ALA A 575 21.94 0.09 7.22
CA ALA A 575 20.78 -0.62 7.77
C ALA A 575 20.42 -0.25 9.24
N ASN A 576 21.09 0.74 9.84
CA ASN A 576 20.92 1.10 11.26
C ASN A 576 19.76 2.08 11.51
N LEU A 577 18.61 1.81 10.91
CA LEU A 577 17.42 2.67 10.93
C LEU A 577 16.27 2.02 11.74
N SER A 578 15.47 2.84 12.43
CA SER A 578 14.21 2.34 13.00
C SER A 578 13.19 2.09 11.89
N ILE A 579 12.09 1.41 12.22
CA ILE A 579 11.01 1.17 11.25
C ILE A 579 10.36 2.47 10.75
N LEU A 580 10.24 3.49 11.61
CA LEU A 580 9.74 4.81 11.22
C LEU A 580 10.76 5.55 10.36
N ASP A 581 12.05 5.50 10.69
CA ASP A 581 13.09 6.11 9.84
C ASP A 581 13.10 5.46 8.45
N THR A 582 12.91 4.14 8.38
CA THR A 582 12.78 3.40 7.11
C THR A 582 11.57 3.88 6.30
N LEU A 583 10.44 4.20 6.96
CA LEU A 583 9.26 4.78 6.31
C LEU A 583 9.57 6.15 5.72
N TYR A 584 10.28 7.03 6.44
CA TYR A 584 10.64 8.34 5.90
C TYR A 584 11.67 8.23 4.77
N CYS A 585 12.64 7.33 4.84
CA CYS A 585 13.54 7.05 3.70
C CYS A 585 12.74 6.58 2.47
N PHE A 586 11.79 5.65 2.66
CA PHE A 586 10.90 5.23 1.57
C PHE A 586 10.11 6.40 0.97
N MET A 587 9.54 7.27 1.82
CA MET A 587 8.80 8.44 1.34
C MET A 587 9.74 9.44 0.63
N HIS A 588 10.97 9.60 1.12
CA HIS A 588 11.97 10.46 0.52
C HIS A 588 12.33 9.95 -0.88
N ASP A 589 12.64 8.67 -1.02
CA ASP A 589 13.01 8.06 -2.31
C ASP A 589 11.83 8.09 -3.31
N ARG A 590 10.59 8.05 -2.80
CA ARG A 590 9.38 8.16 -3.61
C ARG A 590 9.12 9.56 -4.13
N TYR A 591 9.19 10.59 -3.28
CA TYR A 591 8.77 11.96 -3.64
C TYR A 591 9.92 12.91 -3.97
N LEU A 592 11.15 12.58 -3.56
CA LEU A 592 12.41 13.30 -3.77
C LEU A 592 12.50 14.73 -3.19
N VAL A 593 11.36 15.35 -2.87
CA VAL A 593 11.25 16.68 -2.27
C VAL A 593 10.82 16.53 -0.81
N GLU A 594 11.60 17.10 0.11
CA GLU A 594 11.44 16.92 1.55
C GLU A 594 10.07 17.41 2.08
N ASP A 595 9.60 18.58 1.64
CA ASP A 595 8.31 19.12 2.08
C ASP A 595 7.14 18.24 1.61
N ILE A 596 7.20 17.75 0.37
CA ILE A 596 6.19 16.82 -0.18
C ILE A 596 6.23 15.50 0.58
N MET A 597 7.42 14.98 0.87
CA MET A 597 7.60 13.76 1.64
C MET A 597 6.87 13.86 2.98
N PHE A 598 7.07 14.94 3.73
CA PHE A 598 6.38 15.15 5.01
C PHE A 598 4.87 15.29 4.83
N MET A 599 4.45 16.06 3.83
CA MET A 599 3.05 16.16 3.47
C MET A 599 2.43 14.77 3.20
N ALA A 600 3.01 13.98 2.30
CA ALA A 600 2.51 12.66 1.95
C ALA A 600 2.59 11.67 3.12
N ALA A 601 3.62 11.76 3.97
CA ALA A 601 3.72 10.99 5.21
C ALA A 601 2.56 11.32 6.16
N HIS A 602 2.17 12.59 6.29
CA HIS A 602 0.99 12.99 7.06
C HIS A 602 -0.30 12.37 6.50
N ASP A 603 -0.49 12.36 5.18
CA ASP A 603 -1.68 11.73 4.57
C ASP A 603 -1.69 10.23 4.83
N PHE A 604 -0.54 9.57 4.69
CA PHE A 604 -0.41 8.14 4.92
C PHE A 604 -0.66 7.77 6.39
N LEU A 605 -0.02 8.44 7.34
CA LEU A 605 -0.26 8.22 8.78
C LEU A 605 -1.72 8.50 9.16
N SER A 606 -2.33 9.55 8.59
CA SER A 606 -3.78 9.82 8.73
C SER A 606 -4.61 8.62 8.29
N SER A 607 -4.34 8.07 7.09
CA SER A 607 -5.04 6.90 6.57
C SER A 607 -4.85 5.65 7.43
N VAL A 608 -3.66 5.46 8.03
CA VAL A 608 -3.39 4.36 8.95
C VAL A 608 -4.25 4.48 10.20
N THR A 609 -4.40 5.68 10.75
CA THR A 609 -5.26 5.91 11.92
C THR A 609 -6.74 5.72 11.62
N GLU A 610 -7.22 6.15 10.45
CA GLU A 610 -8.62 6.03 10.04
C GLU A 610 -9.01 4.58 9.74
N TYR A 611 -8.19 3.85 8.97
CA TYR A 611 -8.51 2.51 8.48
C TYR A 611 -8.08 1.38 9.42
N SER A 612 -7.41 1.66 10.55
CA SER A 612 -7.03 0.65 11.57
C SER A 612 -8.23 -0.15 12.12
N GLY A 613 -9.43 0.44 12.12
CA GLY A 613 -10.65 -0.28 12.52
C GLY A 613 -11.21 -1.21 11.45
N MET A 614 -10.91 -0.96 10.17
CA MET A 614 -11.50 -1.66 9.02
C MET A 614 -10.59 -2.78 8.50
N ASP A 615 -9.29 -2.52 8.36
CA ASP A 615 -8.34 -3.45 7.79
C ASP A 615 -7.30 -3.92 8.81
N LYS A 616 -7.16 -5.25 8.96
CA LYS A 616 -6.27 -5.84 9.96
C LYS A 616 -4.79 -5.67 9.65
N MET A 617 -4.39 -5.63 8.37
CA MET A 617 -2.99 -5.39 8.00
C MET A 617 -2.59 -3.95 8.31
N ILE A 618 -3.48 -2.98 8.05
CA ILE A 618 -3.27 -1.57 8.42
C ILE A 618 -3.23 -1.42 9.95
N GLN A 619 -4.10 -2.14 10.67
CA GLN A 619 -4.07 -2.18 12.13
C GLN A 619 -2.72 -2.69 12.66
N LEU A 620 -2.21 -3.78 12.09
CA LEU A 620 -0.92 -4.35 12.44
C LEU A 620 0.22 -3.36 12.18
N LEU A 621 0.22 -2.70 11.02
CA LEU A 621 1.19 -1.67 10.68
C LEU A 621 1.20 -0.53 11.70
N GLY A 622 0.02 -0.03 12.09
CA GLY A 622 -0.10 1.02 13.09
C GLY A 622 0.53 0.64 14.43
N HIS A 623 0.32 -0.61 14.88
CA HIS A 623 0.95 -1.12 16.11
C HIS A 623 2.47 -1.32 16.00
N VAL A 624 2.98 -1.63 14.81
CA VAL A 624 4.41 -1.70 14.54
C VAL A 624 5.05 -0.31 14.56
N PHE A 625 4.45 0.68 13.91
CA PHE A 625 4.95 2.05 13.89
C PHE A 625 4.95 2.71 15.28
N VAL A 626 3.91 2.44 16.08
CA VAL A 626 3.82 2.91 17.47
C VAL A 626 4.83 2.23 18.41
N GLY A 627 5.38 1.08 18.01
CA GLY A 627 6.38 0.32 18.75
C GLY A 627 5.82 -0.72 19.73
N ASN A 628 4.51 -1.01 19.70
CA ASN A 628 3.91 -2.08 20.50
C ASN A 628 4.34 -3.47 19.98
N LEU A 629 4.45 -3.60 18.65
CA LEU A 629 4.90 -4.81 17.97
C LEU A 629 6.21 -4.54 17.21
N ASP A 630 6.98 -5.60 16.99
CA ASP A 630 8.17 -5.55 16.15
C ASP A 630 7.84 -5.61 14.66
N ALA A 631 8.68 -4.97 13.83
CA ALA A 631 8.54 -4.98 12.38
C ALA A 631 8.63 -6.38 11.76
N SER A 632 9.25 -7.34 12.47
CA SER A 632 9.26 -8.75 12.08
C SER A 632 7.86 -9.37 12.03
N CYS A 633 6.87 -8.82 12.76
CA CYS A 633 5.49 -9.27 12.67
C CYS A 633 4.90 -9.08 11.28
N LEU A 634 5.26 -8.00 10.56
CA LEU A 634 4.80 -7.77 9.18
C LEU A 634 5.34 -8.86 8.25
N ARG A 635 6.62 -9.19 8.39
CA ARG A 635 7.29 -10.24 7.61
C ARG A 635 6.72 -11.63 7.92
N TYR A 636 6.45 -11.89 9.20
CA TYR A 636 5.79 -13.11 9.65
C TYR A 636 4.41 -13.30 9.01
N VAL A 637 3.57 -12.26 9.01
CA VAL A 637 2.22 -12.34 8.44
C VAL A 637 2.25 -12.53 6.92
N LEU A 638 3.22 -11.95 6.22
CA LEU A 638 3.39 -12.18 4.78
C LEU A 638 3.74 -13.63 4.45
N LEU A 639 4.64 -14.26 5.24
CA LEU A 639 4.95 -15.69 5.10
C LEU A 639 3.73 -16.56 5.43
N MET A 640 3.00 -16.24 6.50
CA MET A 640 1.76 -16.93 6.84
C MET A 640 0.71 -16.80 5.73
N SER A 641 0.59 -15.62 5.12
CA SER A 641 -0.34 -15.35 4.01
C SER A 641 0.01 -16.16 2.76
N GLU A 642 1.29 -16.44 2.53
CA GLU A 642 1.73 -17.34 1.47
C GLU A 642 1.27 -18.79 1.73
N PHE A 643 1.44 -19.30 2.95
CA PHE A 643 0.95 -20.65 3.31
C PHE A 643 -0.58 -20.74 3.23
N ILE A 644 -1.29 -19.68 3.66
CA ILE A 644 -2.76 -19.60 3.57
C ILE A 644 -3.21 -19.61 2.10
N SER A 645 -2.46 -18.95 1.21
CA SER A 645 -2.78 -18.88 -0.22
C SER A 645 -2.57 -20.21 -0.94
N ALA A 646 -1.63 -21.04 -0.46
CA ALA A 646 -1.38 -22.38 -0.99
C ALA A 646 -2.51 -23.40 -0.68
N VAL A 647 -3.38 -23.10 0.30
CA VAL A 647 -4.48 -23.99 0.71
C VAL A 647 -5.78 -23.62 -0.01
N ASP A 648 -6.48 -24.64 -0.48
CA ASP A 648 -7.82 -24.54 -1.07
C ASP A 648 -8.88 -24.69 0.03
N TRP A 649 -9.31 -23.59 0.67
CA TRP A 649 -10.20 -23.61 1.84
C TRP A 649 -11.65 -23.97 1.50
N LYS A 650 -12.16 -25.06 2.09
CA LYS A 650 -13.54 -25.57 1.86
C LYS A 650 -14.33 -25.69 3.15
N GLU A 651 -13.70 -26.22 4.19
CA GLU A 651 -14.34 -26.53 5.47
C GLU A 651 -13.59 -25.84 6.62
N VAL A 652 -14.28 -25.54 7.72
CA VAL A 652 -13.65 -24.95 8.91
C VAL A 652 -12.62 -25.91 9.53
N GLU A 653 -12.79 -27.23 9.35
CA GLU A 653 -11.83 -28.24 9.79
C GLU A 653 -10.48 -28.16 9.05
N ASP A 654 -10.45 -27.56 7.84
CA ASP A 654 -9.20 -27.29 7.12
C ASP A 654 -8.26 -26.39 7.94
N PHE A 655 -8.81 -25.53 8.79
CA PHE A 655 -8.02 -24.69 9.69
C PHE A 655 -7.26 -25.52 10.72
N ARG A 656 -7.84 -26.60 11.25
CA ARG A 656 -7.14 -27.50 12.17
C ARG A 656 -6.02 -28.28 11.47
N ALA A 657 -6.29 -28.75 10.26
CA ALA A 657 -5.26 -29.39 9.44
C ALA A 657 -4.10 -28.41 9.17
N PHE A 658 -4.41 -27.18 8.76
CA PHE A 658 -3.44 -26.11 8.54
C PHE A 658 -2.60 -25.82 9.80
N THR A 659 -3.24 -25.61 10.96
CA THR A 659 -2.52 -25.30 12.21
C THR A 659 -1.65 -26.45 12.69
N SER A 660 -2.03 -27.71 12.45
CA SER A 660 -1.20 -28.86 12.80
C SER A 660 0.12 -28.94 12.00
N VAL A 661 0.11 -28.49 10.74
CA VAL A 661 1.31 -28.42 9.89
C VAL A 661 2.17 -27.21 10.25
N VAL A 662 1.49 -26.08 10.45
CA VAL A 662 2.12 -24.79 10.70
C VAL A 662 2.72 -24.76 12.11
N TYR A 663 2.05 -25.31 13.13
CA TYR A 663 2.49 -25.34 14.53
C TYR A 663 2.68 -26.80 15.03
N PRO A 664 3.73 -27.52 14.57
CA PRO A 664 3.92 -28.94 14.91
C PRO A 664 4.27 -29.20 16.38
N PHE A 665 4.56 -28.15 17.15
CA PHE A 665 4.90 -28.23 18.57
C PHE A 665 3.67 -28.13 19.50
N LEU A 666 2.48 -27.84 18.97
CA LEU A 666 1.25 -27.78 19.76
C LEU A 666 0.70 -29.17 20.02
N ASN A 667 0.17 -29.37 21.24
CA ASN A 667 -0.55 -30.59 21.58
C ASN A 667 -1.97 -30.56 21.00
N GLU A 668 -2.65 -31.71 20.95
CA GLU A 668 -4.02 -31.81 20.44
C GLU A 668 -5.01 -30.87 21.16
N ASP A 669 -4.89 -30.74 22.49
CA ASP A 669 -5.73 -29.84 23.28
C ASP A 669 -5.53 -28.36 22.90
N ASP A 670 -4.27 -27.96 22.63
CA ASP A 670 -3.92 -26.60 22.22
C ASP A 670 -4.40 -26.30 20.79
N LEU A 671 -4.32 -27.30 19.90
CA LEU A 671 -4.85 -27.22 18.54
C LEU A 671 -6.38 -27.10 18.53
N GLU A 672 -7.08 -27.84 19.38
CA GLU A 672 -8.53 -27.74 19.53
C GLU A 672 -8.93 -26.38 20.09
N SER A 673 -8.22 -25.88 21.10
CA SER A 673 -8.43 -24.52 21.64
C SER A 673 -8.27 -23.44 20.56
N LEU A 674 -7.23 -23.54 19.73
CA LEU A 674 -7.01 -22.62 18.62
C LEU A 674 -8.09 -22.72 17.54
N GLN A 675 -8.53 -23.94 17.21
CA GLN A 675 -9.65 -24.16 16.28
C GLN A 675 -10.96 -23.55 16.81
N MET A 676 -11.26 -23.75 18.10
CA MET A 676 -12.45 -23.18 18.74
C MET A 676 -12.40 -21.65 18.75
N SER A 677 -11.23 -21.06 19.01
CA SER A 677 -11.03 -19.62 18.90
C SER A 677 -11.28 -19.12 17.47
N TYR A 678 -10.76 -19.80 16.45
CA TYR A 678 -11.01 -19.44 15.05
C TYR A 678 -12.49 -19.56 14.69
N THR A 679 -13.14 -20.64 15.12
CA THR A 679 -14.57 -20.90 14.87
C THR A 679 -15.44 -19.81 15.47
N SER A 680 -15.10 -19.33 16.68
CA SER A 680 -15.77 -18.22 17.33
C SER A 680 -15.56 -16.88 16.62
N TYR A 681 -14.35 -16.65 16.08
CA TYR A 681 -14.00 -15.42 15.38
C TYR A 681 -14.63 -15.33 13.99
N SER A 682 -14.68 -16.45 13.29
CA SER A 682 -15.12 -16.55 11.89
C SER A 682 -16.62 -16.84 11.73
N GLU A 683 -17.35 -17.02 12.84
CA GLU A 683 -18.77 -17.40 12.85
C GLU A 683 -19.05 -18.65 11.99
N ASN A 684 -18.18 -19.66 12.06
CA ASN A 684 -18.20 -20.88 11.23
C ASN A 684 -18.01 -20.66 9.72
N ARG A 685 -17.44 -19.54 9.28
CA ARG A 685 -17.09 -19.30 7.87
C ARG A 685 -15.60 -19.51 7.64
N VAL A 686 -15.22 -19.91 6.44
CA VAL A 686 -13.82 -20.08 6.09
C VAL A 686 -13.53 -19.34 4.79
N SER A 687 -12.50 -18.50 4.81
CA SER A 687 -11.94 -17.86 3.63
C SER A 687 -10.47 -17.53 3.91
N ARG A 688 -9.67 -17.42 2.86
CA ARG A 688 -8.26 -17.04 3.00
C ARG A 688 -8.10 -15.75 3.82
N GLN A 689 -8.96 -14.76 3.57
CA GLN A 689 -8.89 -13.44 4.22
C GLN A 689 -9.31 -13.50 5.69
N LEU A 690 -10.31 -14.33 6.02
CA LEU A 690 -10.73 -14.56 7.41
C LEU A 690 -9.63 -15.27 8.21
N VAL A 691 -8.95 -16.26 7.60
CA VAL A 691 -7.81 -16.93 8.23
C VAL A 691 -6.66 -15.95 8.45
N ALA A 692 -6.26 -15.18 7.43
CA ALA A 692 -5.22 -14.17 7.57
C ALA A 692 -5.57 -13.11 8.63
N SER A 693 -6.81 -12.62 8.62
CA SER A 693 -7.32 -11.66 9.62
C SER A 693 -7.35 -12.25 11.03
N PHE A 694 -7.63 -13.54 11.17
CA PHE A 694 -7.55 -14.24 12.46
C PHE A 694 -6.12 -14.38 12.97
N ILE A 695 -5.15 -14.74 12.10
CA ILE A 695 -3.73 -14.79 12.47
C ILE A 695 -3.25 -13.40 12.95
N ILE A 696 -3.63 -12.34 12.24
CA ILE A 696 -3.32 -10.97 12.69
C ILE A 696 -4.02 -10.66 14.02
N HIS A 697 -5.27 -11.08 14.19
CA HIS A 697 -6.02 -10.89 15.44
C HIS A 697 -5.34 -11.52 16.65
N ILE A 698 -4.84 -12.76 16.53
CA ILE A 698 -4.13 -13.43 17.63
C ILE A 698 -2.75 -12.81 17.89
N ILE A 699 -2.06 -12.31 16.86
CA ILE A 699 -0.81 -11.51 17.03
C ILE A 699 -1.10 -10.23 17.80
N LEU A 700 -2.13 -9.47 17.41
CA LEU A 700 -2.55 -8.24 18.10
C LEU A 700 -2.99 -8.49 19.56
N LYS A 701 -3.45 -9.71 19.87
CA LYS A 701 -3.81 -10.14 21.22
C LYS A 701 -2.64 -10.80 21.98
N TYR A 702 -1.44 -10.84 21.41
CA TYR A 702 -0.25 -11.50 21.97
C TYR A 702 -0.48 -12.98 22.32
N ARG A 703 -1.30 -13.66 21.52
CA ARG A 703 -1.63 -15.10 21.68
C ARG A 703 -1.06 -15.97 20.58
N GLU A 704 -0.10 -15.45 19.81
CA GLU A 704 0.48 -16.20 18.71
C GLU A 704 1.38 -17.32 19.24
N PRO A 705 1.09 -18.61 18.94
CA PRO A 705 1.73 -19.74 19.62
C PRO A 705 3.25 -19.79 19.49
N ARG A 706 3.79 -19.46 18.32
CA ARG A 706 5.25 -19.45 18.09
C ARG A 706 5.97 -18.39 18.91
N PHE A 707 5.37 -17.20 19.02
CA PHE A 707 5.99 -16.12 19.78
C PHE A 707 6.08 -16.50 21.25
N HIS A 708 5.03 -17.14 21.80
CA HIS A 708 5.05 -17.60 23.18
C HIS A 708 6.05 -18.74 23.43
N ASP A 709 6.13 -19.72 22.54
CA ASP A 709 7.13 -20.80 22.64
C ASP A 709 8.57 -20.25 22.62
N LEU A 710 8.86 -19.30 21.73
CA LEU A 710 10.19 -18.72 21.62
C LEU A 710 10.51 -17.74 22.73
N GLU A 711 9.53 -17.00 23.24
CA GLU A 711 9.69 -16.16 24.44
C GLU A 711 10.17 -17.01 25.61
N ASN A 712 9.50 -18.14 25.89
CA ASN A 712 9.89 -19.08 26.95
C ASN A 712 11.29 -19.68 26.74
N LYS A 713 11.71 -19.88 25.48
CA LYS A 713 13.04 -20.39 25.12
C LYS A 713 14.15 -19.33 25.18
N LEU A 714 13.81 -18.05 25.08
CA LEU A 714 14.77 -16.93 25.13
C LEU A 714 15.06 -16.49 26.57
N VAL A 715 14.09 -16.60 27.49
CA VAL A 715 14.24 -16.23 28.91
C VAL A 715 15.51 -16.81 29.57
N PRO A 716 15.92 -18.07 29.33
CA PRO A 716 17.13 -18.64 29.95
C PRO A 716 18.46 -17.98 29.54
N TYR A 717 18.51 -17.25 28.43
CA TYR A 717 19.73 -16.60 27.92
C TYR A 717 19.96 -15.20 28.48
N GLN A 718 19.08 -14.77 29.39
CA GLN A 718 19.09 -13.45 29.99
C GLN A 718 20.11 -13.40 31.14
N SER A 719 21.19 -12.63 31.01
CA SER A 719 22.21 -12.52 32.09
C SER A 719 21.80 -11.58 33.24
N SER A 720 20.82 -10.70 33.01
CA SER A 720 20.32 -9.71 33.98
C SER A 720 18.81 -9.81 34.10
N GLU A 721 18.18 -9.68 35.28
CA GLU A 721 16.71 -9.77 35.45
C GLU A 721 15.88 -8.62 34.79
N SER A 722 16.47 -7.84 33.88
CA SER A 722 15.89 -6.64 33.24
C SER A 722 14.79 -6.88 32.18
N GLY A 723 14.48 -8.12 31.83
CA GLY A 723 13.54 -8.53 30.78
C GLY A 723 14.03 -8.25 29.35
N GLN A 724 15.33 -8.04 29.16
CA GLN A 724 15.94 -7.62 27.89
C GLN A 724 17.17 -8.48 27.57
N LEU A 725 17.49 -8.62 26.27
CA LEU A 725 18.74 -9.24 25.83
C LEU A 725 19.56 -8.25 25.01
N THR A 726 20.88 -8.33 25.19
CA THR A 726 21.88 -7.65 24.35
C THR A 726 22.07 -8.39 23.03
N GLU A 727 22.71 -7.73 22.04
CA GLU A 727 22.97 -8.34 20.73
C GLU A 727 23.74 -9.67 20.86
N ARG A 728 24.70 -9.73 21.78
CA ARG A 728 25.53 -10.91 22.00
C ARG A 728 24.70 -12.07 22.58
N GLU A 729 23.92 -11.82 23.62
CA GLU A 729 23.08 -12.85 24.24
C GLU A 729 22.03 -13.37 23.26
N PHE A 730 21.43 -12.47 22.49
CA PHE A 730 20.45 -12.85 21.48
C PHE A 730 21.09 -13.68 20.35
N ARG A 731 22.31 -13.34 19.93
CA ARG A 731 23.06 -14.13 18.94
C ARG A 731 23.37 -15.53 19.46
N GLU A 732 23.89 -15.65 20.68
CA GLU A 732 24.17 -16.93 21.34
C GLU A 732 22.88 -17.78 21.47
N ALA A 733 21.75 -17.16 21.80
CA ALA A 733 20.45 -17.83 21.84
C ALA A 733 20.00 -18.33 20.46
N LEU A 734 20.13 -17.50 19.42
CA LEU A 734 19.73 -17.87 18.05
C LEU A 734 20.63 -18.93 17.43
N ASP A 735 21.92 -18.96 17.76
CA ASP A 735 22.83 -20.02 17.29
C ASP A 735 22.44 -21.39 17.85
N SER A 736 21.89 -21.41 19.07
CA SER A 736 21.35 -22.62 19.71
C SER A 736 19.96 -23.00 19.17
N LEU A 737 19.06 -22.03 19.04
CA LEU A 737 17.65 -22.28 18.70
C LEU A 737 17.40 -22.41 17.20
N LEU A 738 18.07 -21.59 16.38
CA LEU A 738 17.78 -21.41 14.95
C LEU A 738 19.07 -21.36 14.11
N PRO A 739 19.91 -22.41 14.12
CA PRO A 739 21.25 -22.38 13.53
C PRO A 739 21.28 -22.11 12.01
N LEU A 740 20.21 -22.46 11.28
CA LEU A 740 20.14 -22.30 9.82
C LEU A 740 19.77 -20.89 9.34
N SER A 741 19.49 -19.94 10.25
CA SER A 741 19.03 -18.61 9.84
C SER A 741 20.19 -17.69 9.46
N ASN A 742 19.98 -16.79 8.49
CA ASN A 742 21.03 -15.92 7.96
C ASN A 742 21.51 -14.90 9.01
N GLU A 743 22.82 -14.92 9.34
CA GLU A 743 23.43 -14.05 10.36
C GLU A 743 23.23 -12.55 10.07
N ARG A 744 23.33 -12.13 8.80
CA ARG A 744 23.12 -10.74 8.38
C ARG A 744 21.71 -10.27 8.72
N ILE A 745 20.70 -11.09 8.39
CA ILE A 745 19.28 -10.79 8.68
C ILE A 745 19.04 -10.74 10.19
N ARG A 746 19.61 -11.69 10.97
CA ARG A 746 19.48 -11.68 12.44
C ARG A 746 19.99 -10.38 13.04
N ARG A 747 21.20 -9.96 12.64
CA ARG A 747 21.85 -8.75 13.14
C ARG A 747 21.03 -7.51 12.78
N ARG A 748 20.59 -7.42 11.52
CA ARG A 748 19.80 -6.31 11.03
C ARG A 748 18.45 -6.17 11.76
N LEU A 749 17.69 -7.26 11.91
CA LEU A 749 16.41 -7.22 12.63
C LEU A 749 16.61 -6.80 14.10
N PHE A 750 17.68 -7.27 14.74
CA PHE A 750 18.05 -6.83 16.08
C PHE A 750 18.32 -5.31 16.12
N MET A 751 19.15 -4.78 15.21
CA MET A 751 19.47 -3.35 15.16
C MET A 751 18.24 -2.48 14.90
N GLN A 752 17.36 -2.90 13.98
CA GLN A 752 16.09 -2.22 13.70
C GLN A 752 15.20 -2.16 14.95
N SER A 753 15.10 -3.28 15.68
CA SER A 753 14.32 -3.32 16.92
C SER A 753 14.99 -2.53 18.05
N GLU A 754 16.31 -2.55 18.17
CA GLU A 754 17.03 -1.76 19.18
C GLU A 754 16.76 -0.27 18.98
N ARG A 755 16.87 0.22 17.74
CA ARG A 755 16.59 1.61 17.38
C ARG A 755 15.15 2.02 17.69
N ALA A 756 14.18 1.16 17.39
CA ALA A 756 12.77 1.43 17.67
C ALA A 756 12.48 1.58 19.18
N VAL A 757 13.19 0.83 20.04
CA VAL A 757 12.96 0.86 21.50
C VAL A 757 13.79 1.94 22.21
N ARG A 758 14.75 2.60 21.53
CA ARG A 758 15.45 3.78 22.11
C ARG A 758 14.50 4.90 22.52
N TRP A 759 13.38 5.01 21.82
CA TRP A 759 12.31 5.93 22.15
C TRP A 759 11.60 5.63 23.48
N ASP A 760 11.69 4.39 23.95
CA ASP A 760 11.21 3.95 25.27
C ASP A 760 12.28 4.12 26.37
N GLY A 761 13.43 4.72 26.05
CA GLY A 761 14.54 4.91 26.97
C GLY A 761 15.39 3.66 27.22
N VAL A 762 15.17 2.59 26.46
CA VAL A 762 16.00 1.37 26.53
C VAL A 762 17.27 1.58 25.69
N LEU A 763 18.42 1.36 26.31
CA LEU A 763 19.72 1.50 25.68
C LEU A 763 20.46 0.16 25.69
N ASN A 764 21.07 -0.21 24.56
CA ASN A 764 21.91 -1.40 24.39
C ASN A 764 21.20 -2.73 24.70
N GLY A 765 19.90 -2.83 24.48
CA GLY A 765 19.12 -4.03 24.72
C GLY A 765 17.74 -3.98 24.09
N VAL A 766 17.14 -5.14 23.85
CA VAL A 766 15.80 -5.27 23.28
C VAL A 766 14.94 -6.15 24.21
N PRO A 767 13.67 -5.78 24.50
CA PRO A 767 12.77 -6.60 25.29
C PRO A 767 12.57 -8.01 24.70
N ILE A 768 12.56 -9.03 25.56
CA ILE A 768 12.44 -10.44 25.15
C ILE A 768 11.19 -10.68 24.29
N MET A 769 10.07 -10.04 24.61
CA MET A 769 8.82 -10.15 23.83
C MET A 769 9.03 -9.76 22.35
N ARG A 770 9.77 -8.68 22.06
CA ARG A 770 10.07 -8.26 20.67
C ARG A 770 11.06 -9.21 20.02
N LEU A 771 12.07 -9.66 20.76
CA LEU A 771 13.02 -10.67 20.29
C LEU A 771 12.34 -12.01 19.97
N ALA A 772 11.29 -12.38 20.71
CA ALA A 772 10.49 -13.56 20.42
C ALA A 772 9.72 -13.44 19.09
N GLN A 773 9.28 -12.24 18.73
CA GLN A 773 8.65 -11.97 17.43
C GLN A 773 9.68 -12.08 16.28
N ILE A 774 10.89 -11.54 16.47
CA ILE A 774 12.01 -11.70 15.53
C ILE A 774 12.36 -13.18 15.35
N SER A 775 12.58 -13.90 16.45
CA SER A 775 12.86 -15.33 16.44
C SER A 775 11.72 -16.13 15.79
N GLY A 776 10.46 -15.74 16.02
CA GLY A 776 9.29 -16.39 15.44
C GLY A 776 9.24 -16.26 13.93
N TYR A 777 9.57 -15.09 13.41
CA TYR A 777 9.77 -14.87 11.98
C TYR A 777 10.89 -15.75 11.42
N LEU A 778 12.08 -15.74 12.04
CA LEU A 778 13.21 -16.54 11.57
C LEU A 778 12.95 -18.05 11.61
N ALA A 779 12.26 -18.52 12.65
CA ALA A 779 11.83 -19.91 12.76
C ALA A 779 10.85 -20.30 11.65
N LEU A 780 9.88 -19.41 11.37
CA LEU A 780 8.93 -19.63 10.27
C LEU A 780 9.63 -19.64 8.91
N GLN A 781 10.61 -18.77 8.72
CA GLN A 781 11.38 -18.69 7.49
C GLN A 781 12.17 -19.99 7.23
N GLN A 782 12.76 -20.60 8.26
CA GLN A 782 13.49 -21.87 8.13
C GLN A 782 12.62 -23.03 7.65
N ILE A 783 11.38 -23.11 8.12
CA ILE A 783 10.45 -24.18 7.72
C ILE A 783 9.65 -23.83 6.46
N SER A 784 9.80 -22.62 5.92
CA SER A 784 8.92 -22.09 4.87
C SER A 784 8.89 -22.95 3.60
N MET A 785 10.04 -23.40 3.10
CA MET A 785 10.10 -24.27 1.90
C MET A 785 9.35 -25.59 2.11
N PHE A 786 9.60 -26.25 3.24
CA PHE A 786 8.93 -27.51 3.58
C PHE A 786 7.41 -27.34 3.71
N VAL A 787 6.97 -26.25 4.35
CA VAL A 787 5.54 -25.96 4.52
C VAL A 787 4.89 -25.65 3.17
N ARG A 788 5.51 -24.84 2.29
CA ARG A 788 4.98 -24.51 0.96
C ARG A 788 4.71 -25.74 0.12
N GLU A 789 5.64 -26.69 0.08
CA GLU A 789 5.52 -27.90 -0.75
C GLU A 789 4.47 -28.89 -0.23
N ASN A 790 4.28 -28.96 1.10
CA ASN A 790 3.51 -30.03 1.71
C ASN A 790 2.14 -29.61 2.25
N ILE A 791 1.89 -28.32 2.52
CA ILE A 791 0.70 -27.89 3.25
C ILE A 791 -0.60 -28.20 2.51
N ALA A 792 -0.63 -28.00 1.19
CA ALA A 792 -1.79 -28.30 0.36
C ALA A 792 -2.12 -29.80 0.38
N SER A 793 -1.10 -30.64 0.18
CA SER A 793 -1.22 -32.10 0.21
C SER A 793 -1.66 -32.60 1.58
N ARG A 794 -1.08 -32.08 2.66
CA ARG A 794 -1.41 -32.47 4.04
C ARG A 794 -2.82 -32.09 4.44
N VAL A 795 -3.30 -30.91 4.04
CA VAL A 795 -4.70 -30.50 4.28
C VAL A 795 -5.65 -31.38 3.48
N ALA A 796 -5.32 -31.72 2.23
CA ALA A 796 -6.12 -32.65 1.42
C ALA A 796 -6.17 -34.06 2.04
N GLU A 797 -5.03 -34.61 2.47
CA GLU A 797 -4.96 -35.91 3.18
C GLU A 797 -5.80 -35.91 4.47
N TRP A 798 -5.88 -34.77 5.16
CA TRP A 798 -6.63 -34.66 6.40
C TRP A 798 -8.14 -34.74 6.17
N ARG A 799 -8.64 -34.25 5.03
CA ARG A 799 -10.05 -34.40 4.62
C ARG A 799 -10.43 -35.85 4.32
N ASP A 800 -9.50 -36.61 3.76
CA ASP A 800 -9.74 -38.01 3.42
C ASP A 800 -9.73 -38.94 4.65
N ARG A 801 -9.36 -38.43 5.83
CA ARG A 801 -9.43 -39.20 7.07
C ARG A 801 -10.90 -39.38 7.47
N PRO A 802 -11.34 -40.61 7.78
CA PRO A 802 -12.66 -40.80 8.35
C PRO A 802 -12.71 -40.06 9.68
N SER A 803 -13.56 -39.03 9.74
CA SER A 803 -13.66 -38.15 10.91
C SER A 803 -13.87 -38.98 12.18
N SER A 804 -12.99 -38.80 13.16
CA SER A 804 -12.96 -39.53 14.43
C SER A 804 -14.23 -39.31 15.26
N ALA A 805 -15.02 -38.29 14.93
CA ALA A 805 -16.38 -38.12 15.40
C ALA A 805 -17.29 -38.87 14.43
N GLY A 806 -17.87 -40.00 14.86
CA GLY A 806 -18.79 -40.87 14.10
C GLY A 806 -20.06 -40.18 13.58
N SER A 807 -19.88 -39.18 12.74
CA SER A 807 -20.89 -38.47 11.97
C SER A 807 -20.91 -39.17 10.62
N ALA A 808 -22.01 -39.85 10.32
CA ALA A 808 -22.31 -40.33 8.98
C ALA A 808 -22.06 -39.22 7.94
N PRO A 809 -21.68 -39.56 6.69
CA PRO A 809 -21.55 -38.56 5.63
C PRO A 809 -22.86 -37.78 5.58
N ARG A 810 -22.81 -36.49 5.94
CA ARG A 810 -23.99 -35.63 5.89
C ARG A 810 -24.37 -35.54 4.42
N PHE A 811 -25.47 -36.22 4.07
CA PHE A 811 -26.14 -36.05 2.80
C PHE A 811 -26.35 -34.56 2.55
N ALA A 812 -26.01 -34.13 1.33
CA ALA A 812 -26.24 -32.80 0.79
C ALA A 812 -27.60 -32.25 1.25
N GLY A 813 -27.55 -31.29 2.17
CA GLY A 813 -28.70 -30.64 2.76
C GLY A 813 -28.30 -29.23 3.17
N ASP A 814 -28.24 -28.35 2.19
CA ASP A 814 -28.58 -26.93 2.28
C ASP A 814 -28.16 -26.21 3.58
N VAL A 815 -26.85 -26.15 3.83
CA VAL A 815 -26.23 -25.01 4.52
C VAL A 815 -25.22 -24.47 3.52
N THR A 816 -25.58 -23.36 2.88
CA THR A 816 -24.68 -22.61 2.02
C THR A 816 -23.49 -22.15 2.87
N HIS A 817 -22.41 -22.93 2.87
CA HIS A 817 -21.10 -22.41 3.22
C HIS A 817 -20.75 -21.39 2.14
N ASP A 818 -21.06 -20.13 2.38
CA ASP A 818 -20.71 -19.04 1.46
C ASP A 818 -19.19 -18.88 1.47
N VAL A 819 -18.54 -19.55 0.51
CA VAL A 819 -17.13 -19.33 0.17
C VAL A 819 -17.06 -17.99 -0.56
N ILE A 820 -16.86 -16.91 0.19
CA ILE A 820 -16.56 -15.60 -0.38
C ILE A 820 -15.09 -15.62 -0.79
N SER A 821 -14.81 -15.82 -2.07
CA SER A 821 -13.45 -15.81 -2.63
C SER A 821 -13.37 -14.88 -3.83
N PHE A 822 -13.09 -13.59 -3.59
CA PHE A 822 -12.70 -12.66 -4.66
C PHE A 822 -11.55 -11.71 -4.31
N ASP A 823 -10.99 -11.73 -3.10
CA ASP A 823 -9.89 -10.83 -2.73
C ASP A 823 -8.54 -11.58 -2.66
N THR A 824 -7.59 -11.16 -3.50
CA THR A 824 -6.17 -11.56 -3.43
C THR A 824 -5.51 -11.01 -2.17
N ILE A 825 -4.95 -11.90 -1.36
CA ILE A 825 -4.18 -11.52 -0.16
C ILE A 825 -2.76 -11.12 -0.57
N LEU A 826 -2.19 -10.17 0.15
CA LEU A 826 -0.79 -9.82 0.02
C LEU A 826 0.11 -10.97 0.50
N THR A 827 0.93 -11.53 -0.39
CA THR A 827 1.80 -12.68 -0.09
C THR A 827 3.27 -12.27 -0.07
N PHE A 828 4.08 -13.03 0.66
CA PHE A 828 5.53 -12.84 0.70
C PHE A 828 6.17 -12.90 -0.70
N GLY A 829 5.79 -13.85 -1.55
CA GLY A 829 6.33 -13.98 -2.91
C GLY A 829 6.12 -12.74 -3.77
N ARG A 830 4.92 -12.15 -3.72
CA ARG A 830 4.58 -10.93 -4.47
C ARG A 830 5.39 -9.72 -4.01
N VAL A 831 5.51 -9.52 -2.70
CA VAL A 831 6.31 -8.44 -2.11
C VAL A 831 7.80 -8.63 -2.43
N LYS A 832 8.30 -9.87 -2.36
CA LYS A 832 9.70 -10.19 -2.69
C LYS A 832 10.01 -9.96 -4.17
N GLN A 833 9.08 -10.28 -5.07
CA GLN A 833 9.24 -10.00 -6.50
C GLN A 833 9.36 -8.49 -6.75
N LEU A 834 8.49 -7.69 -6.15
CA LEU A 834 8.57 -6.23 -6.26
C LEU A 834 9.91 -5.70 -5.73
N ALA A 835 10.37 -6.20 -4.58
CA ALA A 835 11.68 -5.86 -4.02
C ALA A 835 12.85 -6.23 -4.96
N ALA A 836 12.79 -7.37 -5.63
CA ALA A 836 13.80 -7.80 -6.60
C ALA A 836 13.82 -6.88 -7.83
N ASN A 837 12.65 -6.48 -8.34
CA ASN A 837 12.56 -5.57 -9.49
C ASN A 837 13.04 -4.15 -9.13
N MET A 838 12.76 -3.66 -7.92
CA MET A 838 13.35 -2.43 -7.39
C MET A 838 14.89 -2.50 -7.36
N ASN A 839 15.46 -3.65 -7.00
CA ASN A 839 16.91 -3.83 -7.02
C ASN A 839 17.50 -3.79 -8.44
N ARG A 840 16.82 -4.39 -9.41
CA ARG A 840 17.25 -4.33 -10.82
C ARG A 840 17.29 -2.89 -11.31
N GLN A 841 16.25 -2.11 -11.01
CA GLN A 841 16.23 -0.68 -11.32
C GLN A 841 17.39 0.06 -10.66
N ALA A 842 17.61 -0.14 -9.35
CA ALA A 842 18.73 0.48 -8.65
C ALA A 842 20.10 0.15 -9.30
N LYS A 843 20.30 -1.10 -9.72
CA LYS A 843 21.50 -1.55 -10.41
C LYS A 843 21.68 -0.87 -11.78
N HIS A 844 20.64 -0.80 -12.60
CA HIS A 844 20.70 -0.07 -13.88
C HIS A 844 21.00 1.43 -13.67
N ARG A 845 20.48 2.05 -12.61
CA ARG A 845 20.82 3.45 -12.25
C ARG A 845 22.29 3.62 -11.89
N GLU A 846 22.85 2.69 -11.12
CA GLU A 846 24.28 2.71 -10.78
C GLU A 846 25.15 2.53 -12.02
N GLU A 847 24.81 1.57 -12.88
CA GLU A 847 25.53 1.33 -14.14
C GLU A 847 25.52 2.57 -15.04
N ARG A 848 24.35 3.22 -15.23
CA ARG A 848 24.24 4.46 -16.02
C ARG A 848 25.08 5.60 -15.45
N LYS A 849 25.14 5.76 -14.13
CA LYS A 849 26.00 6.75 -13.48
C LYS A 849 27.48 6.47 -13.71
N THR A 850 27.90 5.21 -13.64
CA THR A 850 29.30 4.84 -13.91
C THR A 850 29.68 5.08 -15.37
N TYR A 851 28.81 4.75 -16.33
CA TYR A 851 29.07 5.03 -17.76
C TYR A 851 29.15 6.53 -18.05
N SER A 852 28.24 7.34 -17.50
CA SER A 852 28.28 8.80 -17.65
C SER A 852 29.57 9.38 -17.08
N GLN A 853 30.03 8.89 -15.93
CA GLN A 853 31.25 9.36 -15.29
C GLN A 853 32.51 8.96 -16.08
N ASP A 854 32.52 7.76 -16.67
CA ASP A 854 33.61 7.29 -17.53
C ASP A 854 33.65 8.05 -18.88
N GLU A 855 32.49 8.46 -19.41
CA GLU A 855 32.40 9.33 -20.60
C GLU A 855 32.88 10.76 -20.30
N ASP A 856 32.47 11.34 -19.17
CA ASP A 856 32.94 12.66 -18.74
C ASP A 856 34.46 12.66 -18.48
N GLU A 857 35.00 11.59 -17.90
CA GLU A 857 36.45 11.43 -17.73
C GLU A 857 37.16 11.22 -19.07
N ALA A 858 36.56 10.53 -20.04
CA ALA A 858 37.13 10.32 -21.38
C ALA A 858 37.10 11.57 -22.26
N GLU A 859 36.17 12.49 -22.07
CA GLU A 859 36.13 13.80 -22.75
C GLU A 859 37.15 14.81 -22.18
N ASP A 860 37.58 14.62 -20.93
CA ASP A 860 38.60 15.46 -20.27
C ASP A 860 40.07 15.05 -20.57
N TRP A 861 40.29 13.91 -21.26
CA TRP A 861 41.61 13.43 -21.73
C TRP A 861 41.86 13.75 -23.21
#